data_AF-A0A2D5ZD69-F1
#
_entry.id   AF-A0A2D5ZD69-F1
#
_cell.length_a   1.000
_cell.length_b   1.000
_cell.length_c   1.000
_cell.angle_alpha   90.00
_cell.angle_beta   90.00
_cell.angle_gamma   90.00
#
_symmetry.space_group_name_H-M   'P 1'
#
loop_
_entity.id
_entity.type
_entity.pdbx_description
1 polymer ?
#
loop_
_entity_poly.entity_id
_entity_poly.type
_entity_poly.pdbx_seq_one_letter_code
_entity_poly.pdbx_strand_id
1 'polypeptide(L)'
;MNFVSGALPASVSPQLGPDATGVGWAYQYVLVTGRYCPDHPNGLWHDPESDAWYAKREDVPEDDDVRARIERYRTFPDRRVIYADLEENRRYDVFEDAPHEVRSRLRETELVKGFDRCPLDGGPLAECDLDLSDLRGIQDWYLRYELTAVEGVSEVAPIGGFVKQYQVVVDPVKLLAYQVPLPKIRQAIQRSNIDVGGRLIEMSETEYMVRGLGYLGALSAEQIAAARSRGERVESLRTRRALEEIRRIALGASENGTPIYLADVAEVRIGPEIRRGIAEWNGEGEAVGAIVVMRFGENAQRVIERVREKLGALEEGLPPGMAIRVGYDRSDLIDRAIHTVSTTLREEVIVVALVIVVFLLHARSALVAAFVLPTGVLATLAIMYLLDINANIMSLGGIAISIGVMVDSSIVMVENGHKHLEREKRRVATGASPRSRVDVIGGAAQEVGPTLFFSLLIIVASFLPIFALGEESGRLFKPLAYTKTFAMASAAVLAVTIIPVLMIFFISERMVPLRVPRTLRLLVYGLSMFVPAVVLAFAPLGDLEEHRAWIVIGWIVLVGLVMLPQRVYSEQGNPLSIVLQRCYHPVFVFVMHHRWLTLVLATLLIAATILPFRKLGSEFMPPLEEGDLLYMPTTDPGISMMKIRELLQQTDKLIMQCPEVEAVLGKAGRAETATDPAPPSMLETTITLRRDRRLWRRAPRSFDGWPEGTRWLGRLLVGKTRPITIDELVYGYDWPDGTHVPGLNEVLQIPGVTNSWTMPIRTRIDMLSTGIKTPVGIKVMGPDLSTLAELAERIAGVVKTDDRTRRHTVSAFPEKSVGGNYFDIGIDREEIARYGLTVGDVQDVVMSAMGGMSIDHTVEGLERYPINVRYPHELRDNIDALRQTLVPTPSGAQVPIGQLASISVHKGPPMIKSENARLTSWVFVDIAGLDVGTYVAHARKAVARSVTLPPGYNIVWSGQYEYMEAARKRLSVVVPLAGVIILLLLYMATKSWLRVAILVLSLPFSLVGAVWLLYILDYNLSLAVWVGVIALAGLAVETGLVMLLYLENSFERFREEGKMRNADDLWHAVHDGAVRRIRPKTMTVMTTFIGLVPLMWASGAGADTMRRLAAPMIGGLATAFVLELLLYPVIFYMVKSVALRGRSGRN
;
A
#
# COMPACT_ATOMS: atom_id res chain seq x y z
N MET A 1 22.79 -8.31 0.27
CA MET A 1 22.40 -6.87 0.34
C MET A 1 22.61 -6.24 -1.03
N ASN A 2 21.71 -5.35 -1.49
CA ASN A 2 21.95 -4.31 -2.52
C ASN A 2 21.44 -4.44 -3.98
N PHE A 3 20.63 -5.42 -4.40
CA PHE A 3 20.37 -5.58 -5.85
C PHE A 3 19.27 -4.72 -6.52
N VAL A 4 18.70 -3.71 -5.85
CA VAL A 4 17.78 -2.76 -6.54
C VAL A 4 18.10 -1.28 -6.23
N SER A 5 18.94 -0.99 -5.25
CA SER A 5 19.33 0.38 -4.89
C SER A 5 20.34 1.02 -5.86
N GLY A 6 21.09 0.21 -6.65
CA GLY A 6 22.18 0.69 -7.51
C GLY A 6 21.78 1.23 -8.90
N ALA A 7 20.55 1.01 -9.36
CA ALA A 7 20.14 1.44 -10.72
C ALA A 7 19.54 2.86 -10.78
N LEU A 8 19.48 3.53 -9.63
CA LEU A 8 18.95 4.88 -9.47
C LEU A 8 20.01 5.74 -8.76
N PRO A 9 20.17 7.04 -9.10
CA PRO A 9 21.08 7.93 -8.37
C PRO A 9 20.82 7.84 -6.87
N ALA A 10 21.86 7.91 -6.02
CA ALA A 10 21.79 7.66 -4.57
C ALA A 10 20.73 8.49 -3.79
N SER A 11 20.11 9.49 -4.41
CA SER A 11 18.99 10.28 -3.86
C SER A 11 17.60 9.92 -4.39
N VAL A 12 17.45 9.05 -5.41
CA VAL A 12 16.13 8.59 -5.86
C VAL A 12 15.75 7.37 -5.04
N SER A 13 14.90 7.60 -4.04
CA SER A 13 14.46 6.57 -3.10
C SER A 13 13.05 6.11 -3.47
N PRO A 14 12.83 4.80 -3.71
CA PRO A 14 11.51 4.33 -4.02
C PRO A 14 10.65 4.34 -2.74
N GLN A 15 9.38 4.73 -2.88
CA GLN A 15 8.40 4.82 -1.81
C GLN A 15 7.08 4.24 -2.33
N LEU A 16 6.15 3.89 -1.45
CA LEU A 16 4.75 3.69 -1.89
C LEU A 16 4.11 5.07 -2.01
N GLY A 17 3.64 5.45 -3.20
CA GLY A 17 2.86 6.68 -3.36
C GLY A 17 1.44 6.42 -2.89
N PRO A 18 0.74 7.35 -2.24
CA PRO A 18 1.17 8.49 -1.46
C PRO A 18 0.75 8.33 0.01
N ASP A 19 1.68 8.72 0.85
CA ASP A 19 1.49 9.07 2.25
C ASP A 19 0.93 8.00 3.18
N ALA A 20 1.37 6.75 3.00
CA ALA A 20 1.59 5.90 4.17
C ALA A 20 2.66 6.50 5.13
N THR A 21 3.38 7.55 4.69
CA THR A 21 4.19 8.45 5.53
C THR A 21 3.33 9.20 6.55
N GLY A 22 2.06 9.51 6.25
CA GLY A 22 1.10 10.15 7.15
C GLY A 22 0.50 9.21 8.20
N VAL A 23 0.56 7.90 7.94
CA VAL A 23 0.09 6.85 8.86
C VAL A 23 1.12 6.56 9.96
N GLY A 24 2.41 6.79 9.68
CA GLY A 24 3.51 6.60 10.63
C GLY A 24 3.87 5.12 10.89
N TRP A 25 2.95 4.16 10.86
CA TRP A 25 3.26 2.79 11.33
C TRP A 25 4.01 1.95 10.29
N ALA A 26 5.34 1.95 10.36
CA ALA A 26 6.19 1.34 9.33
C ALA A 26 6.54 -0.12 9.63
N TYR A 27 6.68 -0.48 10.90
CA TYR A 27 7.20 -1.77 11.33
C TYR A 27 6.60 -2.16 12.68
N GLN A 28 6.24 -3.43 12.86
CA GLN A 28 5.79 -3.95 14.16
C GLN A 28 6.56 -5.22 14.50
N TYR A 29 6.97 -5.34 15.76
CA TYR A 29 7.65 -6.52 16.27
C TYR A 29 7.11 -6.91 17.64
N VAL A 30 7.32 -8.18 17.99
CA VAL A 30 7.02 -8.75 19.30
C VAL A 30 8.26 -9.38 19.92
N LEU A 31 8.31 -9.35 21.25
CA LEU A 31 9.28 -10.05 22.07
C LEU A 31 8.68 -11.40 22.45
N VAL A 32 9.36 -12.48 22.05
CA VAL A 32 8.96 -13.84 22.39
C VAL A 32 10.01 -14.47 23.29
N THR A 33 9.54 -15.26 24.25
CA THR A 33 10.38 -16.07 25.13
C THR A 33 10.23 -17.55 24.76
N GLY A 34 11.30 -18.31 24.90
CA GLY A 34 11.26 -19.75 24.69
C GLY A 34 12.47 -20.44 25.28
N ARG A 35 12.58 -21.75 25.01
CA ARG A 35 13.75 -22.53 25.41
C ARG A 35 14.99 -22.12 24.62
N TYR A 36 16.18 -22.20 25.22
CA TYR A 36 17.44 -21.82 24.57
C TYR A 36 18.59 -22.77 24.92
N CYS A 37 19.65 -22.76 24.11
CA CYS A 37 20.88 -23.51 24.36
C CYS A 37 21.77 -22.77 25.37
N PRO A 38 22.05 -23.32 26.57
CA PRO A 38 22.84 -22.63 27.59
C PRO A 38 24.27 -22.29 27.16
N ASP A 39 24.91 -23.18 26.40
CA ASP A 39 26.27 -22.99 25.87
C ASP A 39 26.32 -22.03 24.68
N HIS A 40 25.16 -21.71 24.11
CA HIS A 40 24.97 -20.79 22.98
C HIS A 40 23.86 -19.75 23.26
N PRO A 41 24.03 -18.87 24.27
CA PRO A 41 22.98 -17.96 24.74
C PRO A 41 22.55 -16.91 23.71
N ASN A 42 23.39 -16.64 22.71
CA ASN A 42 23.12 -15.71 21.62
C ASN A 42 22.35 -16.37 20.46
N GLY A 43 21.94 -17.63 20.61
CA GLY A 43 21.26 -18.42 19.59
C GLY A 43 22.21 -19.12 18.63
N LEU A 44 21.62 -19.90 17.73
CA LEU A 44 22.28 -20.65 16.68
C LEU A 44 21.81 -20.14 15.31
N TRP A 45 22.59 -20.44 14.26
CA TRP A 45 22.23 -20.19 12.88
C TRP A 45 21.85 -21.51 12.21
N HIS A 46 20.77 -21.54 11.46
CA HIS A 46 20.26 -22.72 10.77
C HIS A 46 20.20 -22.46 9.27
N ASP A 47 20.72 -23.39 8.47
CA ASP A 47 20.50 -23.43 7.03
C ASP A 47 19.32 -24.38 6.73
N PRO A 48 18.16 -23.87 6.31
CA PRO A 48 16.96 -24.69 6.08
C PRO A 48 17.12 -25.69 4.93
N GLU A 49 17.99 -25.45 3.94
CA GLU A 49 18.16 -26.38 2.81
C GLU A 49 19.06 -27.57 3.12
N SER A 50 20.13 -27.34 3.89
CA SER A 50 21.09 -28.39 4.26
C SER A 50 20.82 -29.00 5.64
N ASP A 51 19.86 -28.42 6.38
CA ASP A 51 19.54 -28.71 7.79
C ASP A 51 20.75 -28.58 8.73
N ALA A 52 21.74 -27.76 8.34
CA ALA A 52 22.97 -27.55 9.11
C ALA A 52 22.80 -26.45 10.17
N TRP A 53 23.38 -26.68 11.36
CA TRP A 53 23.38 -25.72 12.47
C TRP A 53 24.78 -25.19 12.73
N TYR A 54 24.89 -23.89 12.99
CA TYR A 54 26.15 -23.17 13.21
C TYR A 54 26.09 -22.35 14.49
N ALA A 55 27.19 -22.30 15.25
CA ALA A 55 27.27 -21.52 16.48
C ALA A 55 27.36 -20.02 16.19
N LYS A 56 28.13 -19.62 15.17
CA LYS A 56 28.30 -18.24 14.78
C LYS A 56 28.05 -18.03 13.29
N ARG A 57 27.78 -16.79 12.92
CA ARG A 57 27.55 -16.43 11.51
C ARG A 57 28.81 -16.60 10.66
N GLU A 58 29.99 -16.43 11.26
CA GLU A 58 31.27 -16.60 10.59
C GLU A 58 31.57 -18.07 10.23
N ASP A 59 30.93 -19.01 10.94
CA ASP A 59 31.09 -20.45 10.68
C ASP A 59 30.25 -20.92 9.46
N VAL A 60 29.36 -20.05 8.95
CA VAL A 60 28.55 -20.31 7.75
C VAL A 60 29.44 -20.19 6.51
N PRO A 61 29.36 -21.15 5.55
CA PRO A 61 30.12 -21.11 4.30
C PRO A 61 30.09 -19.73 3.62
N GLU A 62 31.19 -19.31 2.99
CA GLU A 62 31.30 -18.00 2.29
C GLU A 62 30.47 -17.90 1.00
N ASP A 63 29.55 -18.83 0.77
CA ASP A 63 28.61 -18.77 -0.36
C ASP A 63 27.51 -17.75 -0.05
N ASP A 64 27.37 -16.75 -0.92
CA ASP A 64 26.42 -15.65 -0.77
C ASP A 64 24.96 -16.13 -0.74
N ASP A 65 24.62 -17.21 -1.45
CA ASP A 65 23.27 -17.79 -1.44
C ASP A 65 22.98 -18.48 -0.11
N VAL A 66 23.98 -19.14 0.49
CA VAL A 66 23.87 -19.79 1.80
C VAL A 66 23.72 -18.72 2.88
N ARG A 67 24.59 -17.71 2.91
CA ARG A 67 24.52 -16.61 3.89
C ARG A 67 23.28 -15.73 3.75
N ALA A 68 22.62 -15.73 2.60
CA ALA A 68 21.37 -15.01 2.38
C ALA A 68 20.16 -15.75 2.97
N ARG A 69 20.18 -17.08 3.05
CA ARG A 69 19.04 -17.90 3.52
C ARG A 69 19.15 -18.41 4.96
N ILE A 70 20.30 -18.25 5.63
CA ILE A 70 20.44 -18.66 7.03
C ILE A 70 19.48 -17.92 7.96
N GLU A 71 18.92 -18.64 8.92
CA GLU A 71 18.02 -18.11 9.93
C GLU A 71 18.66 -18.17 11.31
N ARG A 72 18.48 -17.11 12.12
CA ARG A 72 18.94 -17.10 13.51
C ARG A 72 17.85 -17.58 14.45
N TYR A 73 18.13 -18.65 15.19
CA TYR A 73 17.26 -19.20 16.22
C TYR A 73 17.81 -18.91 17.60
N ARG A 74 17.21 -17.94 18.29
CA ARG A 74 17.49 -17.66 19.71
C ARG A 74 16.55 -18.36 20.67
N THR A 75 15.34 -18.66 20.20
CA THR A 75 14.31 -19.36 20.95
C THR A 75 13.84 -20.58 20.18
N PHE A 76 13.72 -21.69 20.89
CA PHE A 76 13.22 -22.96 20.38
C PHE A 76 11.80 -23.16 20.95
N PRO A 77 10.78 -23.30 20.10
CA PRO A 77 9.41 -23.48 20.56
C PRO A 77 9.21 -24.84 21.23
N ASP A 78 8.28 -24.91 22.18
CA ASP A 78 7.95 -26.13 22.92
C ASP A 78 7.20 -27.17 22.09
N ARG A 79 6.64 -26.75 20.97
CA ARG A 79 5.90 -27.61 20.04
C ARG A 79 6.32 -27.31 18.62
N ARG A 80 6.49 -28.37 17.83
CA ARG A 80 6.61 -28.30 16.38
C ARG A 80 5.31 -28.76 15.76
N VAL A 81 4.86 -28.04 14.74
CA VAL A 81 3.70 -28.40 13.95
C VAL A 81 4.14 -29.40 12.89
N ILE A 82 3.64 -30.63 12.96
CA ILE A 82 3.85 -31.64 11.92
C ILE A 82 2.63 -31.69 10.99
N TYR A 83 2.94 -31.63 9.72
CA TYR A 83 1.97 -31.74 8.64
C TYR A 83 1.90 -33.20 8.19
N ALA A 84 0.71 -33.78 8.07
CA ALA A 84 0.55 -35.12 7.52
C ALA A 84 -0.37 -35.13 6.30
N ASP A 85 -0.02 -36.00 5.37
CA ASP A 85 -0.93 -36.44 4.32
C ASP A 85 -1.86 -37.49 4.91
N LEU A 86 -3.16 -37.17 4.98
CA LEU A 86 -4.18 -38.09 5.49
C LEU A 86 -4.53 -39.21 4.49
N GLU A 87 -4.20 -39.05 3.19
CA GLU A 87 -4.41 -40.08 2.18
C GLU A 87 -3.31 -41.14 2.22
N GLU A 88 -2.04 -40.72 2.35
CA GLU A 88 -0.87 -41.63 2.41
C GLU A 88 -0.40 -41.96 3.84
N ASN A 89 -0.97 -41.32 4.85
CA ASN A 89 -0.58 -41.42 6.27
C ASN A 89 0.91 -41.14 6.51
N ARG A 90 1.48 -40.18 5.75
CA ARG A 90 2.89 -39.74 5.85
C ARG A 90 2.99 -38.40 6.56
N ARG A 91 3.99 -38.25 7.43
CA ARG A 91 4.25 -37.05 8.23
C ARG A 91 5.48 -36.31 7.73
N TYR A 92 5.42 -34.99 7.79
CA TYR A 92 6.43 -34.04 7.33
C TYR A 92 6.64 -32.98 8.41
N ASP A 93 7.90 -32.78 8.83
CA ASP A 93 8.28 -31.84 9.89
C ASP A 93 8.14 -30.38 9.46
N VAL A 94 8.33 -30.10 8.16
CA VAL A 94 8.09 -28.79 7.54
C VAL A 94 7.35 -28.99 6.21
N PHE A 95 6.56 -27.99 5.77
CA PHE A 95 5.88 -28.02 4.47
C PHE A 95 6.85 -28.25 3.30
N GLU A 96 8.14 -27.96 3.48
CA GLU A 96 9.17 -28.09 2.45
C GLU A 96 9.74 -29.51 2.29
N ASP A 97 9.74 -30.33 3.34
CA ASP A 97 10.18 -31.73 3.24
C ASP A 97 9.24 -32.58 2.38
N ALA A 98 8.02 -32.09 2.16
CA ALA A 98 7.02 -32.79 1.38
C ALA A 98 7.25 -32.64 -0.13
N PRO A 99 7.06 -33.71 -0.92
CA PRO A 99 7.06 -33.63 -2.37
C PRO A 99 6.07 -32.54 -2.85
N HIS A 100 6.48 -31.75 -3.83
CA HIS A 100 5.71 -30.60 -4.34
C HIS A 100 4.26 -30.95 -4.73
N GLU A 101 4.01 -32.21 -5.11
CA GLU A 101 2.70 -32.74 -5.50
C GLU A 101 1.74 -32.97 -4.32
N VAL A 102 2.28 -33.23 -3.12
CA VAL A 102 1.53 -33.62 -1.91
C VAL A 102 1.34 -32.45 -0.96
N ARG A 103 2.26 -31.47 -0.97
CA ARG A 103 2.23 -30.22 -0.20
C ARG A 103 0.84 -29.59 -0.07
N SER A 104 0.13 -29.47 -1.19
CA SER A 104 -1.22 -28.86 -1.23
C SER A 104 -2.33 -29.62 -0.50
N ARG A 105 -2.09 -30.86 -0.07
CA ARG A 105 -3.06 -31.74 0.60
C ARG A 105 -2.72 -32.01 2.06
N LEU A 106 -1.55 -31.59 2.51
CA LEU A 106 -1.12 -31.78 3.88
C LEU A 106 -2.03 -31.05 4.85
N ARG A 107 -2.38 -31.72 5.94
CA ARG A 107 -3.11 -31.11 7.06
C ARG A 107 -2.23 -31.11 8.29
N GLU A 108 -2.25 -30.00 9.02
CA GLU A 108 -1.70 -29.98 10.37
C GLU A 108 -2.43 -31.04 11.19
N THR A 109 -1.67 -32.03 11.67
CA THR A 109 -2.26 -33.23 12.28
C THR A 109 -1.70 -33.51 13.65
N GLU A 110 -0.46 -33.13 13.93
CA GLU A 110 0.14 -33.32 15.24
C GLU A 110 1.05 -32.18 15.67
N LEU A 111 0.80 -31.66 16.87
CA LEU A 111 1.77 -30.88 17.62
C LEU A 111 2.70 -31.86 18.32
N VAL A 112 3.89 -32.07 17.77
CA VAL A 112 4.92 -32.87 18.45
C VAL A 112 5.67 -31.97 19.43
N LYS A 113 6.22 -32.55 20.50
CA LYS A 113 7.17 -31.82 21.35
C LYS A 113 8.25 -31.23 20.44
N GLY A 114 8.54 -29.95 20.62
CA GLY A 114 9.58 -29.24 19.89
C GLY A 114 10.96 -29.83 20.20
N PHE A 115 12.00 -29.03 20.03
CA PHE A 115 13.34 -29.49 20.37
C PHE A 115 13.42 -29.86 21.86
N ASP A 116 13.78 -31.11 22.18
CA ASP A 116 14.00 -31.52 23.58
C ASP A 116 15.45 -31.26 24.03
N ARG A 117 16.36 -31.12 23.07
CA ARG A 117 17.80 -30.87 23.25
C ARG A 117 18.27 -29.84 22.23
N CYS A 118 19.37 -29.19 22.54
CA CYS A 118 19.99 -28.22 21.66
C CYS A 118 20.45 -28.90 20.35
N PRO A 119 20.15 -28.33 19.16
CA PRO A 119 20.43 -28.97 17.87
C PRO A 119 21.92 -29.16 17.56
N LEU A 120 22.78 -28.28 18.07
CA LEU A 120 24.20 -28.26 17.74
C LEU A 120 25.02 -29.26 18.57
N ASP A 121 24.78 -29.32 19.88
CA ASP A 121 25.61 -30.05 20.85
C ASP A 121 24.85 -31.18 21.59
N GLY A 122 23.53 -31.27 21.43
CA GLY A 122 22.68 -32.26 22.11
C GLY A 122 22.50 -32.01 23.62
N GLY A 123 22.89 -30.83 24.13
CA GLY A 123 22.70 -30.42 25.52
C GLY A 123 21.23 -30.19 25.89
N PRO A 124 20.86 -30.17 27.18
CA PRO A 124 19.50 -29.81 27.60
C PRO A 124 19.22 -28.34 27.31
N LEU A 125 18.02 -28.03 26.83
CA LEU A 125 17.57 -26.65 26.69
C LEU A 125 17.19 -26.06 28.06
N ALA A 126 17.54 -24.79 28.30
CA ALA A 126 17.08 -24.04 29.46
C ALA A 126 15.83 -23.22 29.14
N GLU A 127 14.97 -23.02 30.14
CA GLU A 127 13.81 -22.13 30.04
C GLU A 127 14.20 -20.68 30.33
N CYS A 128 13.53 -19.75 29.66
CA CYS A 128 13.67 -18.32 29.91
C CYS A 128 12.83 -17.92 31.13
N ASP A 129 13.47 -17.45 32.20
CA ASP A 129 12.82 -17.04 33.47
C ASP A 129 12.35 -15.57 33.45
N LEU A 130 11.79 -15.12 32.31
CA LEU A 130 11.29 -13.75 32.14
C LEU A 130 9.77 -13.73 32.03
N ASP A 131 9.14 -12.82 32.77
CA ASP A 131 7.70 -12.60 32.70
C ASP A 131 7.33 -11.40 31.80
N LEU A 132 6.03 -11.18 31.59
CA LEU A 132 5.52 -10.06 30.79
C LEU A 132 5.89 -8.68 31.34
N SER A 133 6.21 -8.57 32.64
CA SER A 133 6.66 -7.31 33.24
C SER A 133 8.12 -7.03 32.92
N ASP A 134 8.96 -8.05 32.93
CA ASP A 134 10.36 -7.97 32.53
C ASP A 134 10.48 -7.66 31.03
N LEU A 135 9.70 -8.34 30.18
CA LEU A 135 9.64 -8.05 28.74
C LEU A 135 9.22 -6.61 28.47
N ARG A 136 8.21 -6.11 29.22
CA ARG A 136 7.77 -4.73 29.11
C ARG A 136 8.83 -3.74 29.58
N GLY A 137 9.55 -4.04 30.65
CA GLY A 137 10.68 -3.23 31.11
C GLY A 137 11.77 -3.11 30.04
N ILE A 138 12.16 -4.23 29.42
CA ILE A 138 13.15 -4.26 28.33
C ILE A 138 12.65 -3.46 27.12
N GLN A 139 11.38 -3.59 26.75
CA GLN A 139 10.79 -2.81 25.67
C GLN A 139 10.85 -1.29 25.98
N ASP A 140 10.42 -0.87 27.17
CA ASP A 140 10.27 0.54 27.52
C ASP A 140 11.60 1.25 27.76
N TRP A 141 12.59 0.54 28.31
CA TRP A 141 13.83 1.13 28.84
C TRP A 141 15.10 0.75 28.08
N TYR A 142 15.08 -0.29 27.24
CA TYR A 142 16.21 -0.67 26.38
C TYR A 142 15.88 -0.45 24.89
N LEU A 143 14.89 -1.16 24.35
CA LEU A 143 14.61 -1.13 22.91
C LEU A 143 14.05 0.22 22.44
N ARG A 144 13.06 0.77 23.16
CA ARG A 144 12.40 2.03 22.77
C ARG A 144 13.39 3.18 22.61
N TYR A 145 14.34 3.35 23.53
CA TYR A 145 15.32 4.45 23.47
C TYR A 145 16.26 4.31 22.27
N GLU A 146 16.80 3.12 22.07
CA GLU A 146 17.76 2.84 21.00
C GLU A 146 17.13 2.91 19.61
N LEU A 147 15.87 2.50 19.48
CA LEU A 147 15.13 2.57 18.22
C LEU A 147 14.58 3.96 17.93
N THR A 148 14.17 4.72 18.96
CA THR A 148 13.75 6.13 18.77
C THR A 148 14.91 7.00 18.33
N ALA A 149 16.15 6.65 18.68
CA ALA A 149 17.35 7.34 18.23
C ALA A 149 17.68 7.11 16.74
N VAL A 150 17.03 6.14 16.07
CA VAL A 150 17.24 5.87 14.64
C VAL A 150 16.70 7.03 13.80
N GLU A 151 17.49 7.50 12.84
CA GLU A 151 17.09 8.59 11.96
C GLU A 151 15.80 8.24 11.18
N GLY A 152 14.87 9.19 11.17
CA GLY A 152 13.56 9.06 10.52
C GLY A 152 12.50 8.29 11.34
N VAL A 153 12.85 7.75 12.50
CA VAL A 153 11.87 7.31 13.50
C VAL A 153 11.35 8.52 14.28
N SER A 154 10.05 8.59 14.47
CA SER A 154 9.38 9.61 15.29
C SER A 154 9.13 9.12 16.71
N GLU A 155 8.67 7.87 16.84
CA GLU A 155 8.31 7.26 18.11
C GLU A 155 8.39 5.73 17.98
N VAL A 156 8.71 5.04 19.08
CA VAL A 156 8.52 3.60 19.20
C VAL A 156 7.51 3.36 20.31
N ALA A 157 6.33 2.90 19.93
CA ALA A 157 5.16 2.79 20.79
C ALA A 157 5.00 1.35 21.33
N PRO A 158 5.24 1.12 22.63
CA PRO A 158 5.04 -0.18 23.25
C PRO A 158 3.57 -0.61 23.23
N ILE A 159 3.34 -1.91 23.09
CA ILE A 159 2.01 -2.54 23.08
C ILE A 159 2.06 -3.82 23.91
N GLY A 160 1.04 -4.03 24.75
CA GLY A 160 0.93 -5.21 25.61
C GLY A 160 1.89 -5.21 26.81
N GLY A 161 1.98 -6.36 27.48
CA GLY A 161 2.77 -6.54 28.70
C GLY A 161 2.22 -5.85 29.95
N PHE A 162 2.93 -6.03 31.06
CA PHE A 162 2.59 -5.42 32.34
C PHE A 162 3.61 -4.33 32.69
N VAL A 163 3.14 -3.11 32.95
CA VAL A 163 4.01 -2.11 33.58
C VAL A 163 4.09 -2.44 35.06
N LYS A 164 5.31 -2.69 35.56
CA LYS A 164 5.57 -2.94 36.99
C LYS A 164 5.05 -1.79 37.83
N GLN A 165 4.23 -2.07 38.84
CA GLN A 165 3.69 -1.09 39.78
C GLN A 165 3.90 -1.57 41.22
N TYR A 166 4.38 -0.68 42.09
CA TYR A 166 4.43 -0.92 43.52
C TYR A 166 3.07 -0.58 44.15
N GLN A 167 2.41 -1.60 44.69
CA GLN A 167 1.04 -1.50 45.14
C GLN A 167 1.00 -1.54 46.67
N VAL A 168 0.57 -0.44 47.26
CA VAL A 168 0.33 -0.31 48.70
C VAL A 168 -1.14 -0.59 48.95
N VAL A 169 -1.44 -1.83 49.33
CA VAL A 169 -2.81 -2.29 49.61
C VAL A 169 -3.10 -2.05 51.09
N VAL A 170 -3.85 -1.00 51.38
CA VAL A 170 -4.06 -0.49 52.74
C VAL A 170 -5.26 -1.16 53.40
N ASP A 171 -5.07 -1.63 54.63
CA ASP A 171 -6.14 -2.23 55.42
C ASP A 171 -6.87 -1.15 56.25
N PRO A 172 -8.14 -0.83 55.94
CA PRO A 172 -8.88 0.22 56.64
C PRO A 172 -9.09 -0.06 58.13
N VAL A 173 -9.16 -1.34 58.54
CA VAL A 173 -9.30 -1.71 59.96
C VAL A 173 -8.04 -1.31 60.72
N LYS A 174 -6.87 -1.55 60.12
CA LYS A 174 -5.58 -1.14 60.70
C LYS A 174 -5.41 0.37 60.69
N LEU A 175 -5.85 1.07 59.65
CA LEU A 175 -5.85 2.54 59.64
C LEU A 175 -6.63 3.13 60.82
N LEU A 176 -7.80 2.56 61.10
CA LEU A 176 -8.62 2.98 62.23
C LEU A 176 -7.93 2.66 63.56
N ALA A 177 -7.39 1.44 63.72
CA ALA A 177 -6.71 1.01 64.94
C ALA A 177 -5.47 1.85 65.28
N TYR A 178 -4.67 2.20 64.27
CA TYR A 178 -3.49 3.06 64.42
C TYR A 178 -3.78 4.56 64.32
N GLN A 179 -5.05 4.95 64.10
CA GLN A 179 -5.47 6.35 63.88
C GLN A 179 -4.67 7.05 62.77
N VAL A 180 -4.32 6.31 61.71
CA VAL A 180 -3.58 6.84 60.56
C VAL A 180 -4.55 7.09 59.41
N PRO A 181 -4.81 8.35 59.00
CA PRO A 181 -5.69 8.64 57.89
C PRO A 181 -4.98 8.38 56.54
N LEU A 182 -5.74 7.97 55.52
CA LEU A 182 -5.20 7.64 54.19
C LEU A 182 -4.35 8.77 53.55
N PRO A 183 -4.71 10.07 53.64
CA PRO A 183 -3.88 11.16 53.15
C PRO A 183 -2.48 11.23 53.78
N LYS A 184 -2.32 10.77 55.03
CA LYS A 184 -1.02 10.73 55.73
C LYS A 184 -0.10 9.69 55.11
N ILE A 185 -0.63 8.54 54.65
CA ILE A 185 0.15 7.52 53.93
C ILE A 185 0.69 8.10 52.62
N ARG A 186 -0.17 8.77 51.84
CA ARG A 186 0.24 9.43 50.59
C ARG A 186 1.39 10.41 50.84
N GLN A 187 1.24 11.28 51.83
CA GLN A 187 2.25 12.28 52.17
C GLN A 187 3.55 11.65 52.68
N ALA A 188 3.46 10.57 53.48
CA ALA A 188 4.62 9.85 53.98
C ALA A 188 5.42 9.24 52.82
N ILE A 189 4.75 8.57 51.87
CA ILE A 189 5.41 7.99 50.70
C ILE A 189 6.12 9.05 49.88
N GLN A 190 5.45 10.16 49.55
CA GLN A 190 6.04 11.26 48.77
C GLN A 190 7.24 11.92 49.46
N ARG A 191 7.23 11.99 50.80
CA ARG A 191 8.36 12.56 51.59
C ARG A 191 9.50 11.58 51.81
N SER A 192 9.29 10.29 51.56
CA SER A 192 10.28 9.22 51.75
C SER A 192 10.94 8.77 50.45
N ASN A 193 10.72 9.48 49.34
CA ASN A 193 11.24 9.12 48.02
C ASN A 193 11.84 10.34 47.30
N ILE A 194 12.83 10.98 47.92
CA ILE A 194 13.47 12.18 47.39
C ILE A 194 14.94 12.26 47.79
N ASP A 195 15.81 12.61 46.83
CA ASP A 195 17.18 13.01 47.11
C ASP A 195 17.27 14.53 47.30
N VAL A 196 18.13 14.97 48.22
CA VAL A 196 18.35 16.40 48.52
C VAL A 196 19.82 16.80 48.34
N GLY A 197 20.07 17.95 47.71
CA GLY A 197 21.40 18.53 47.57
C GLY A 197 21.72 19.51 48.70
N GLY A 198 22.79 19.26 49.45
CA GLY A 198 23.23 20.06 50.59
C GLY A 198 24.33 21.10 50.28
N ARG A 199 24.51 21.45 49.00
CA ARG A 199 25.64 22.27 48.49
C ARG A 199 26.99 21.58 48.65
N LEU A 200 28.02 22.31 49.08
CA LEU A 200 29.41 21.86 49.19
C LEU A 200 29.96 22.15 50.59
N ILE A 201 30.86 21.28 51.05
CA ILE A 201 31.70 21.48 52.22
C ILE A 201 33.15 21.41 51.74
N GLU A 202 33.92 22.45 52.02
CA GLU A 202 35.35 22.46 51.72
C GLU A 202 36.13 21.85 52.88
N MET A 203 36.97 20.86 52.59
CA MET A 203 37.91 20.28 53.55
C MET A 203 39.27 20.13 52.88
N SER A 204 40.31 20.72 53.48
CA SER A 204 41.69 20.66 52.96
C SER A 204 41.78 21.13 51.49
N GLU A 205 41.21 22.30 51.18
CA GLU A 205 41.18 22.89 49.82
C GLU A 205 40.48 22.01 48.76
N THR A 206 39.73 20.99 49.20
CA THR A 206 38.93 20.11 48.34
C THR A 206 37.44 20.31 48.64
N GLU A 207 36.65 20.57 47.60
CA GLU A 207 35.20 20.68 47.72
C GLU A 207 34.52 19.30 47.71
N TYR A 208 33.74 19.00 48.73
CA TYR A 208 32.91 17.80 48.84
C TYR A 208 31.44 18.17 48.63
N MET A 209 30.81 17.57 47.61
CA MET A 209 29.38 17.73 47.37
C MET A 209 28.57 16.98 48.43
N VAL A 210 27.70 17.69 49.15
CA VAL A 210 26.81 17.11 50.17
C VAL A 210 25.53 16.63 49.49
N ARG A 211 25.21 15.34 49.64
CA ARG A 211 23.98 14.73 49.12
C ARG A 211 23.29 13.93 50.21
N GLY A 212 21.99 14.16 50.39
CA GLY A 212 21.10 13.29 51.16
C GLY A 212 20.43 12.32 50.20
N LEU A 213 20.72 11.03 50.34
CA LEU A 213 20.15 9.96 49.52
C LEU A 213 18.84 9.49 50.18
N GLY A 214 17.74 9.54 49.44
CA GLY A 214 16.41 9.19 49.92
C GLY A 214 15.50 8.55 48.86
N TYR A 215 15.98 8.26 47.64
CA TYR A 215 15.23 7.43 46.69
C TYR A 215 15.07 5.99 47.16
N LEU A 216 13.86 5.45 46.97
CA LEU A 216 13.53 4.06 47.25
C LEU A 216 14.18 3.13 46.23
N GLY A 217 14.83 2.06 46.69
CA GLY A 217 15.48 1.05 45.85
C GLY A 217 16.88 1.44 45.34
N ALA A 218 17.45 2.54 45.82
CA ALA A 218 18.80 2.96 45.43
C ALA A 218 19.88 1.95 45.87
N LEU A 219 20.79 1.57 44.97
CA LEU A 219 21.90 0.66 45.28
C LEU A 219 23.25 1.38 45.19
N SER A 220 24.19 1.04 46.08
CA SER A 220 25.57 1.51 45.99
C SER A 220 26.34 0.78 44.89
N ALA A 221 27.42 1.39 44.39
CA ALA A 221 28.27 0.78 43.36
C ALA A 221 28.84 -0.57 43.78
N GLU A 222 29.20 -0.72 45.06
CA GLU A 222 29.68 -1.97 45.65
C GLU A 222 28.62 -3.07 45.65
N GLN A 223 27.37 -2.72 45.99
CA GLN A 223 26.24 -3.67 45.96
C GLN A 223 25.95 -4.15 44.54
N ILE A 224 26.04 -3.25 43.55
CA ILE A 224 25.87 -3.60 42.14
C ILE A 224 27.00 -4.53 41.67
N ALA A 225 28.25 -4.24 42.03
CA ALA A 225 29.39 -5.08 41.70
C ALA A 225 29.27 -6.48 42.33
N ALA A 226 28.84 -6.56 43.59
CA ALA A 226 28.63 -7.81 44.30
C ALA A 226 27.42 -8.63 43.80
N ALA A 227 26.39 -7.97 43.25
CA ALA A 227 25.29 -8.67 42.58
C ALA A 227 25.76 -9.31 41.26
N ARG A 228 26.49 -8.54 40.45
CA ARG A 228 27.04 -9.00 39.16
C ARG A 228 28.02 -10.16 39.33
N SER A 229 28.89 -10.14 40.35
CA SER A 229 29.82 -11.24 40.60
C SER A 229 29.14 -12.55 41.02
N ARG A 230 27.92 -12.46 41.57
CA ARG A 230 27.09 -13.62 41.96
C ARG A 230 26.13 -14.06 40.85
N GLY A 231 26.17 -13.42 39.67
CA GLY A 231 25.22 -13.69 38.58
C GLY A 231 23.78 -13.27 38.88
N GLU A 232 23.57 -12.41 39.88
CA GLU A 232 22.26 -11.92 40.28
C GLU A 232 21.84 -10.71 39.44
N ARG A 233 20.59 -10.69 38.94
CA ARG A 233 20.03 -9.55 38.21
C ARG A 233 19.96 -8.32 39.12
N VAL A 234 20.50 -7.19 38.66
CA VAL A 234 20.53 -5.94 39.45
C VAL A 234 19.11 -5.40 39.65
N GLU A 235 18.26 -5.57 38.65
CA GLU A 235 16.86 -5.10 38.64
C GLU A 235 16.03 -5.83 39.70
N SER A 236 16.22 -7.14 39.87
CA SER A 236 15.51 -7.92 40.89
C SER A 236 15.98 -7.55 42.30
N LEU A 237 17.26 -7.22 42.48
CA LEU A 237 17.80 -6.70 43.73
C LEU A 237 17.24 -5.31 44.06
N ARG A 238 17.19 -4.38 43.10
CA ARG A 238 16.56 -3.05 43.27
C ARG A 238 15.10 -3.19 43.67
N THR A 239 14.37 -4.04 42.97
CA THR A 239 12.94 -4.26 43.19
C THR A 239 12.66 -4.79 44.61
N ARG A 240 13.44 -5.78 45.08
CA ARG A 240 13.32 -6.27 46.46
C ARG A 240 13.66 -5.20 47.49
N ARG A 241 14.72 -4.42 47.27
CA ARG A 241 15.11 -3.34 48.16
C ARG A 241 14.04 -2.24 48.24
N ALA A 242 13.51 -1.81 47.09
CA ALA A 242 12.42 -0.84 47.03
C ALA A 242 11.20 -1.33 47.81
N LEU A 243 10.82 -2.60 47.66
CA LEU A 243 9.73 -3.22 48.41
C LEU A 243 9.96 -3.16 49.93
N GLU A 244 11.16 -3.49 50.39
CA GLU A 244 11.54 -3.44 51.81
C GLU A 244 11.57 -2.02 52.36
N GLU A 245 12.10 -1.07 51.60
CA GLU A 245 12.16 0.35 52.00
C GLU A 245 10.75 0.96 52.04
N ILE A 246 9.88 0.66 51.07
CA ILE A 246 8.47 1.08 51.10
C ILE A 246 7.77 0.55 52.35
N ARG A 247 7.99 -0.73 52.70
CA ARG A 247 7.44 -1.33 53.93
C ARG A 247 7.88 -0.61 55.21
N ARG A 248 9.09 -0.05 55.22
CA ARG A 248 9.69 0.67 56.37
C ARG A 248 9.44 2.18 56.37
N ILE A 249 8.59 2.70 55.48
CA ILE A 249 8.20 4.11 55.51
C ILE A 249 7.51 4.41 56.84
N ALA A 250 8.02 5.39 57.58
CA ALA A 250 7.49 5.76 58.89
C ALA A 250 6.23 6.64 58.74
N LEU A 251 5.15 6.21 59.38
CA LEU A 251 3.87 6.92 59.41
C LEU A 251 3.69 7.74 60.70
N GLY A 252 4.49 7.48 61.72
CA GLY A 252 4.45 8.15 63.02
C GLY A 252 5.12 7.31 64.09
N ALA A 253 4.88 7.66 65.35
CA ALA A 253 5.28 6.86 66.50
C ALA A 253 4.10 6.76 67.47
N SER A 254 4.02 5.64 68.18
CA SER A 254 3.13 5.45 69.32
C SER A 254 3.56 6.34 70.50
N GLU A 255 2.70 6.50 71.51
CA GLU A 255 2.97 7.26 72.73
C GLU A 255 4.25 6.79 73.45
N ASN A 256 4.60 5.52 73.31
CA ASN A 256 5.82 4.91 73.88
C ASN A 256 7.08 5.09 73.00
N GLY A 257 7.00 5.84 71.90
CA GLY A 257 8.11 6.07 70.97
C GLY A 257 8.36 4.94 69.97
N THR A 258 7.54 3.87 69.96
CA THR A 258 7.64 2.80 68.96
C THR A 258 7.19 3.32 67.58
N PRO A 259 8.02 3.25 66.53
CA PRO A 259 7.65 3.72 65.20
C PRO A 259 6.52 2.86 64.62
N ILE A 260 5.61 3.50 63.89
CA ILE A 260 4.56 2.85 63.10
C ILE A 260 5.00 2.91 61.64
N TYR A 261 5.19 1.76 61.01
CA TYR A 261 5.61 1.62 59.63
C TYR A 261 4.44 1.40 58.68
N LEU A 262 4.67 1.60 57.39
CA LEU A 262 3.68 1.30 56.36
C LEU A 262 3.27 -0.18 56.36
N ALA A 263 4.21 -1.09 56.62
CA ALA A 263 3.91 -2.52 56.75
C ALA A 263 2.92 -2.85 57.89
N ASP A 264 2.80 -1.99 58.90
CA ASP A 264 1.88 -2.22 60.02
C ASP A 264 0.42 -1.96 59.63
N VAL A 265 0.18 -1.18 58.56
CA VAL A 265 -1.18 -0.78 58.12
C VAL A 265 -1.51 -1.19 56.68
N ALA A 266 -0.53 -1.64 55.90
CA ALA A 266 -0.69 -1.98 54.49
C ALA A 266 0.16 -3.18 54.06
N GLU A 267 -0.37 -3.97 53.14
CA GLU A 267 0.41 -4.95 52.39
C GLU A 267 1.06 -4.26 51.18
N VAL A 268 2.39 -4.31 51.13
CA VAL A 268 3.15 -3.79 49.98
C VAL A 268 3.57 -4.96 49.10
N ARG A 269 3.09 -4.94 47.85
CA ARG A 269 3.33 -5.97 46.85
C ARG A 269 3.61 -5.37 45.47
N ILE A 270 4.15 -6.18 44.57
CA ILE A 270 4.32 -5.82 43.16
C ILE A 270 3.11 -6.34 42.40
N GLY A 271 2.62 -5.54 41.47
CA GLY A 271 1.59 -5.97 40.54
C GLY A 271 1.60 -5.13 39.28
N PRO A 272 0.70 -5.43 38.33
CA PRO A 272 0.61 -4.68 37.09
C PRO A 272 -0.13 -3.35 37.28
N GLU A 273 0.29 -2.31 36.55
CA GLU A 273 -0.51 -1.12 36.31
C GLU A 273 -1.80 -1.46 35.53
N ILE A 274 -2.81 -0.59 35.61
CA ILE A 274 -4.02 -0.69 34.80
C ILE A 274 -3.65 -0.69 33.31
N ARG A 275 -3.91 -1.82 32.65
CA ARG A 275 -3.67 -1.99 31.22
C ARG A 275 -4.62 -1.10 30.41
N ARG A 276 -4.08 -0.47 29.37
CA ARG A 276 -4.82 0.30 28.35
C ARG A 276 -4.88 -0.41 27.01
N GLY A 277 -4.01 -1.39 26.80
CA GLY A 277 -4.02 -2.28 25.66
C GLY A 277 -3.38 -3.62 25.99
N ILE A 278 -3.67 -4.62 25.16
CA ILE A 278 -3.16 -5.99 25.22
C ILE A 278 -2.56 -6.30 23.85
N ALA A 279 -1.47 -7.06 23.85
CA ALA A 279 -0.92 -7.67 22.64
C ALA A 279 -0.94 -9.20 22.79
N GLU A 280 -1.14 -9.89 21.69
CA GLU A 280 -1.21 -11.35 21.60
C GLU A 280 -0.42 -11.81 20.38
N TRP A 281 0.23 -12.97 20.49
CA TRP A 281 0.99 -13.58 19.40
C TRP A 281 0.48 -14.99 19.06
N ASN A 282 0.01 -15.16 17.82
CA ASN A 282 -0.41 -16.44 17.21
C ASN A 282 -1.50 -17.24 17.94
N GLY A 283 -2.23 -16.65 18.88
CA GLY A 283 -3.20 -17.36 19.72
C GLY A 283 -2.57 -18.20 20.84
N GLU A 284 -1.26 -18.10 21.06
CA GLU A 284 -0.50 -18.88 22.04
C GLU A 284 -0.40 -18.20 23.41
N GLY A 285 -0.57 -16.88 23.49
CA GLY A 285 -0.45 -16.13 24.74
C GLY A 285 -0.28 -14.62 24.57
N GLU A 286 -0.44 -13.89 25.69
CA GLU A 286 -0.12 -12.48 25.73
C GLU A 286 1.37 -12.26 25.41
N ALA A 287 1.66 -11.20 24.66
CA ALA A 287 3.02 -10.83 24.28
C ALA A 287 3.29 -9.36 24.61
N VAL A 288 4.55 -8.96 24.48
CA VAL A 288 4.98 -7.56 24.49
C VAL A 288 5.53 -7.24 23.12
N GLY A 289 5.07 -6.15 22.51
CA GLY A 289 5.60 -5.70 21.24
C GLY A 289 5.79 -4.20 21.20
N ALA A 290 6.14 -3.71 20.02
CA ALA A 290 6.10 -2.29 19.73
C ALA A 290 5.84 -2.00 18.27
N ILE A 291 5.34 -0.79 18.05
CA ILE A 291 5.07 -0.21 16.74
C ILE A 291 6.10 0.89 16.52
N VAL A 292 6.87 0.78 15.44
CA VAL A 292 7.81 1.82 15.02
C VAL A 292 7.07 2.81 14.14
N VAL A 293 6.96 4.04 14.64
CA VAL A 293 6.30 5.16 13.97
C VAL A 293 7.36 5.98 13.23
N MET A 294 7.34 5.96 11.91
CA MET A 294 8.17 6.81 11.04
C MET A 294 7.72 8.27 11.10
N ARG A 295 8.66 9.18 10.89
CA ARG A 295 8.39 10.61 10.73
C ARG A 295 7.72 10.90 9.40
N PHE A 296 6.84 11.89 9.40
CA PHE A 296 6.16 12.35 8.19
C PHE A 296 7.16 12.82 7.12
N GLY A 297 6.96 12.40 5.87
CA GLY A 297 7.81 12.76 4.73
C GLY A 297 9.08 11.91 4.56
N GLU A 298 9.45 11.08 5.54
CA GLU A 298 10.61 10.19 5.43
C GLU A 298 10.38 9.02 4.46
N ASN A 299 11.48 8.41 3.99
CA ASN A 299 11.40 7.19 3.20
C ASN A 299 11.20 5.96 4.12
N ALA A 300 10.06 5.29 3.99
CA ALA A 300 9.73 4.12 4.80
C ALA A 300 10.74 2.97 4.66
N GLN A 301 11.20 2.65 3.45
CA GLN A 301 12.15 1.56 3.21
C GLN A 301 13.48 1.81 3.92
N ARG A 302 14.06 3.00 3.77
CA ARG A 302 15.33 3.36 4.44
C ARG A 302 15.21 3.38 5.96
N VAL A 303 14.09 3.87 6.49
CA VAL A 303 13.86 3.86 7.94
C VAL A 303 13.75 2.43 8.45
N ILE A 304 13.02 1.55 7.75
CA ILE A 304 12.87 0.14 8.12
C ILE A 304 14.21 -0.60 8.03
N GLU A 305 15.02 -0.35 6.99
CA GLU A 305 16.37 -0.92 6.86
C GLU A 305 17.24 -0.57 8.08
N ARG A 306 17.30 0.72 8.45
CA ARG A 306 18.05 1.18 9.63
C ARG A 306 17.49 0.60 10.94
N VAL A 307 16.17 0.48 11.06
CA VAL A 307 15.51 -0.14 12.22
C VAL A 307 15.86 -1.62 12.32
N ARG A 308 15.85 -2.35 11.20
CA ARG A 308 16.21 -3.78 11.14
C ARG A 308 17.68 -4.00 11.50
N GLU A 309 18.58 -3.18 10.97
CA GLU A 309 20.00 -3.21 11.33
C GLU A 309 20.19 -2.94 12.82
N LYS A 310 19.51 -1.92 13.35
CA LYS A 310 19.57 -1.57 14.78
C LYS A 310 19.00 -2.68 15.65
N LEU A 311 17.85 -3.27 15.30
CA LEU A 311 17.26 -4.41 16.01
C LEU A 311 18.22 -5.61 16.03
N GLY A 312 18.84 -5.95 14.89
CA GLY A 312 19.82 -7.03 14.81
C GLY A 312 21.02 -6.81 15.72
N ALA A 313 21.50 -5.56 15.83
CA ALA A 313 22.58 -5.20 16.75
C ALA A 313 22.13 -5.24 18.23
N LEU A 314 20.92 -4.77 18.54
CA LEU A 314 20.37 -4.77 19.90
C LEU A 314 20.04 -6.17 20.41
N GLU A 315 19.72 -7.08 19.50
CA GLU A 315 19.38 -8.46 19.81
C GLU A 315 20.54 -9.16 20.55
N GLU A 316 21.80 -8.89 20.20
CA GLU A 316 22.97 -9.45 20.92
C GLU A 316 23.02 -9.06 22.40
N GLY A 317 22.45 -7.91 22.78
CA GLY A 317 22.38 -7.46 24.17
C GLY A 317 21.17 -7.98 24.95
N LEU A 318 20.24 -8.69 24.31
CA LEU A 318 19.06 -9.22 24.99
C LEU A 318 19.38 -10.48 25.81
N PRO A 319 18.67 -10.71 26.94
CA PRO A 319 18.82 -11.91 27.75
C PRO A 319 18.67 -13.22 26.94
N PRO A 320 19.33 -14.30 27.36
CA PRO A 320 19.18 -15.61 26.74
C PRO A 320 17.72 -16.10 26.75
N GLY A 321 17.28 -16.76 25.68
CA GLY A 321 15.89 -17.24 25.55
C GLY A 321 14.86 -16.17 25.20
N MET A 322 15.31 -14.98 24.81
CA MET A 322 14.48 -13.94 24.19
C MET A 322 14.82 -13.79 22.71
N ALA A 323 13.78 -13.63 21.87
CA ALA A 323 13.93 -13.30 20.46
C ALA A 323 12.97 -12.17 20.05
N ILE A 324 13.36 -11.44 19.00
CA ILE A 324 12.48 -10.46 18.35
C ILE A 324 11.85 -11.13 17.13
N ARG A 325 10.51 -11.14 17.04
CA ARG A 325 9.78 -11.63 15.86
C ARG A 325 9.03 -10.48 15.21
N VAL A 326 9.01 -10.48 13.88
CA VAL A 326 8.39 -9.42 13.08
C VAL A 326 6.91 -9.75 12.92
N GLY A 327 6.03 -8.82 13.33
CA GLY A 327 4.59 -8.93 13.17
C GLY A 327 4.04 -8.17 11.96
N TYR A 328 4.76 -7.14 11.50
CA TYR A 328 4.40 -6.37 10.30
C TYR A 328 5.65 -5.71 9.71
N ASP A 329 5.86 -5.88 8.41
CA ASP A 329 6.94 -5.23 7.67
C ASP A 329 6.44 -4.63 6.35
N ARG A 330 6.45 -3.30 6.27
CA ARG A 330 6.04 -2.58 5.08
C ARG A 330 7.07 -2.66 3.93
N SER A 331 8.35 -2.93 4.21
CA SER A 331 9.38 -2.94 3.15
C SER A 331 9.11 -4.05 2.13
N ASP A 332 8.58 -5.21 2.55
CA ASP A 332 8.20 -6.30 1.66
C ASP A 332 7.21 -5.86 0.57
N LEU A 333 6.19 -5.09 0.95
CA LEU A 333 5.23 -4.55 -0.02
C LEU A 333 5.92 -3.58 -1.00
N ILE A 334 6.81 -2.73 -0.50
CA ILE A 334 7.56 -1.75 -1.31
C ILE A 334 8.43 -2.50 -2.34
N ASP A 335 9.18 -3.49 -1.91
CA ASP A 335 10.07 -4.26 -2.77
C ASP A 335 9.30 -5.05 -3.83
N ARG A 336 8.20 -5.73 -3.45
CA ARG A 336 7.32 -6.43 -4.40
C ARG A 336 6.68 -5.49 -5.41
N ALA A 337 6.25 -4.31 -4.96
CA ALA A 337 5.68 -3.28 -5.82
C ALA A 337 6.68 -2.75 -6.84
N ILE A 338 7.90 -2.41 -6.41
CA ILE A 338 8.98 -1.96 -7.30
C ILE A 338 9.35 -3.07 -8.26
N HIS A 339 9.48 -4.31 -7.78
CA HIS A 339 9.82 -5.46 -8.61
C HIS A 339 8.76 -5.69 -9.70
N THR A 340 7.48 -5.64 -9.34
CA THR A 340 6.36 -5.79 -10.29
C THR A 340 6.43 -4.74 -11.38
N VAL A 341 6.60 -3.46 -11.02
CA VAL A 341 6.62 -2.37 -12.01
C VAL A 341 7.91 -2.35 -12.82
N SER A 342 9.07 -2.61 -12.22
CA SER A 342 10.35 -2.69 -12.92
C SER A 342 10.37 -3.84 -13.94
N THR A 343 9.84 -5.01 -13.57
CA THR A 343 9.69 -6.14 -14.50
C THR A 343 8.73 -5.81 -15.62
N THR A 344 7.57 -5.23 -15.31
CA THR A 344 6.60 -4.78 -16.35
C THR A 344 7.24 -3.77 -17.29
N LEU A 345 7.95 -2.75 -16.76
CA LEU A 345 8.62 -1.73 -17.57
C LEU A 345 9.69 -2.35 -18.49
N ARG A 346 10.48 -3.30 -18.00
CA ARG A 346 11.46 -4.04 -18.84
C ARG A 346 10.76 -4.83 -19.94
N GLU A 347 9.68 -5.54 -19.62
CA GLU A 347 8.87 -6.26 -20.61
C GLU A 347 8.30 -5.32 -21.67
N GLU A 348 7.75 -4.17 -21.28
CA GLU A 348 7.21 -3.17 -22.21
C GLU A 348 8.29 -2.65 -23.15
N VAL A 349 9.46 -2.24 -22.63
CA VAL A 349 10.57 -1.75 -23.48
C VAL A 349 11.00 -2.81 -24.49
N ILE A 350 11.15 -4.07 -24.05
CA ILE A 350 11.57 -5.18 -24.92
C ILE A 350 10.52 -5.46 -26.00
N VAL A 351 9.25 -5.59 -25.59
CA VAL A 351 8.14 -5.90 -26.49
C VAL A 351 7.94 -4.78 -27.51
N VAL A 352 7.96 -3.51 -27.08
CA VAL A 352 7.88 -2.35 -27.97
C VAL A 352 9.06 -2.32 -28.95
N ALA A 353 10.29 -2.52 -28.48
CA ALA A 353 11.47 -2.56 -29.35
C ALA A 353 11.36 -3.69 -30.40
N LEU A 354 10.88 -4.87 -30.01
CA LEU A 354 10.67 -6.00 -30.91
C LEU A 354 9.62 -5.66 -31.98
N VAL A 355 8.49 -5.07 -31.59
CA VAL A 355 7.43 -4.65 -32.52
C VAL A 355 7.99 -3.65 -33.54
N ILE A 356 8.77 -2.66 -33.10
CA ILE A 356 9.42 -1.68 -33.98
C ILE A 356 10.35 -2.36 -35.00
N VAL A 357 11.17 -3.32 -34.55
CA VAL A 357 12.08 -4.08 -35.44
C VAL A 357 11.30 -4.87 -36.49
N VAL A 358 10.23 -5.56 -36.08
CA VAL A 358 9.39 -6.37 -36.97
C VAL A 358 8.71 -5.51 -38.03
N PHE A 359 8.17 -4.36 -37.65
CA PHE A 359 7.47 -3.49 -38.59
C PHE A 359 8.41 -2.75 -39.54
N LEU A 360 9.58 -2.29 -39.08
CA LEU A 360 10.51 -1.54 -39.91
C LEU A 360 11.38 -2.43 -40.82
N LEU A 361 11.62 -3.70 -40.45
CA LEU A 361 12.49 -4.65 -41.18
C LEU A 361 13.88 -4.08 -41.56
N HIS A 362 14.30 -3.02 -40.86
CA HIS A 362 15.60 -2.39 -40.98
C HIS A 362 16.04 -2.01 -39.57
N ALA A 363 16.89 -2.84 -38.98
CA ALA A 363 17.17 -2.79 -37.55
C ALA A 363 17.84 -1.48 -37.12
N ARG A 364 18.64 -0.83 -37.99
CA ARG A 364 19.17 0.52 -37.71
C ARG A 364 18.09 1.59 -37.61
N SER A 365 17.05 1.50 -38.44
CA SER A 365 15.91 2.44 -38.36
C SER A 365 15.10 2.18 -37.10
N ALA A 366 14.95 0.91 -36.74
CA ALA A 366 14.33 0.51 -35.48
C ALA A 366 15.12 1.01 -34.27
N LEU A 367 16.45 0.98 -34.32
CA LEU A 367 17.31 1.53 -33.27
C LEU A 367 17.10 3.04 -33.10
N VAL A 368 16.96 3.81 -34.19
CA VAL A 368 16.66 5.25 -34.10
C VAL A 368 15.33 5.49 -33.40
N ALA A 369 14.29 4.76 -33.77
CA ALA A 369 12.98 4.91 -33.13
C ALA A 369 12.99 4.45 -31.66
N ALA A 370 13.61 3.31 -31.37
CA ALA A 370 13.73 2.74 -30.02
C ALA A 370 14.67 3.53 -29.11
N PHE A 371 15.58 4.35 -29.64
CA PHE A 371 16.50 5.19 -28.85
C PHE A 371 15.77 6.19 -27.94
N VAL A 372 14.54 6.60 -28.30
CA VAL A 372 13.70 7.47 -27.46
C VAL A 372 13.30 6.78 -26.16
N LEU A 373 13.18 5.45 -26.13
CA LEU A 373 12.78 4.71 -24.94
C LEU A 373 13.74 4.91 -23.76
N PRO A 374 15.03 4.53 -23.84
CA PRO A 374 15.94 4.72 -22.71
C PRO A 374 16.20 6.20 -22.44
N THR A 375 16.34 7.04 -23.46
CA THR A 375 16.68 8.46 -23.26
C THR A 375 15.53 9.28 -22.69
N GLY A 376 14.30 9.01 -23.10
CA GLY A 376 13.11 9.66 -22.55
C GLY A 376 12.81 9.21 -21.12
N VAL A 377 12.99 7.93 -20.80
CA VAL A 377 12.89 7.43 -19.42
C VAL A 377 13.97 8.06 -18.54
N LEU A 378 15.23 8.10 -18.98
CA LEU A 378 16.33 8.73 -18.23
C LEU A 378 16.09 10.24 -18.02
N ALA A 379 15.63 10.96 -19.05
CA ALA A 379 15.27 12.37 -18.92
C ALA A 379 14.14 12.58 -17.90
N THR A 380 13.15 11.69 -17.90
CA THR A 380 12.05 11.71 -16.93
C THR A 380 12.56 11.48 -15.51
N LEU A 381 13.40 10.46 -15.29
CA LEU A 381 14.02 10.18 -14.00
C LEU A 381 14.90 11.34 -13.52
N ALA A 382 15.63 12.00 -14.42
CA ALA A 382 16.42 13.18 -14.10
C ALA A 382 15.54 14.37 -13.68
N ILE A 383 14.38 14.58 -14.32
CA ILE A 383 13.43 15.63 -13.90
C ILE A 383 12.79 15.28 -12.56
N MET A 384 12.41 14.01 -12.35
CA MET A 384 11.88 13.54 -11.06
C MET A 384 12.88 13.78 -9.93
N TYR A 385 14.16 13.51 -10.19
CA TYR A 385 15.25 13.78 -9.26
C TYR A 385 15.35 15.26 -8.88
N LEU A 386 15.31 16.15 -9.87
CA LEU A 386 15.39 17.60 -9.64
C LEU A 386 14.18 18.17 -8.89
N LEU A 387 13.03 17.50 -8.97
CA LEU A 387 11.78 17.91 -8.34
C LEU A 387 11.43 17.11 -7.08
N ASP A 388 12.33 16.26 -6.60
CA ASP A 388 12.15 15.40 -5.42
C ASP A 388 10.86 14.54 -5.49
N ILE A 389 10.57 14.00 -6.68
CA ILE A 389 9.40 13.13 -6.89
C ILE A 389 9.81 11.68 -6.67
N ASN A 390 9.22 11.06 -5.65
CA ASN A 390 9.52 9.68 -5.28
C ASN A 390 9.16 8.66 -6.38
N ALA A 391 9.97 7.59 -6.46
CA ALA A 391 9.73 6.46 -7.36
C ALA A 391 8.75 5.48 -6.71
N ASN A 392 7.50 5.45 -7.17
CA ASN A 392 6.45 4.61 -6.61
C ASN A 392 5.65 3.94 -7.72
N ILE A 393 4.73 3.04 -7.37
CA ILE A 393 3.89 2.33 -8.35
C ILE A 393 3.22 3.31 -9.32
N MET A 394 2.68 4.43 -8.81
CA MET A 394 1.99 5.43 -9.63
C MET A 394 2.97 6.25 -10.47
N SER A 395 4.09 6.69 -9.93
CA SER A 395 5.08 7.48 -10.68
C SER A 395 5.76 6.64 -11.77
N LEU A 396 6.17 5.41 -11.46
CA LEU A 396 6.71 4.46 -12.43
C LEU A 396 5.65 3.99 -13.43
N GLY A 397 4.41 3.80 -12.98
CA GLY A 397 3.27 3.50 -13.84
C GLY A 397 2.99 4.57 -14.90
N GLY A 398 3.22 5.85 -14.56
CA GLY A 398 3.14 6.95 -15.53
C GLY A 398 4.22 6.86 -16.62
N ILE A 399 5.41 6.34 -16.29
CA ILE A 399 6.48 6.05 -17.25
C ILE A 399 6.09 4.85 -18.13
N ALA A 400 5.59 3.76 -17.53
CA ALA A 400 5.13 2.57 -18.25
C ALA A 400 4.08 2.93 -19.32
N ILE A 401 3.03 3.64 -18.92
CA ILE A 401 1.98 4.12 -19.84
C ILE A 401 2.52 5.01 -20.96
N SER A 402 3.65 5.68 -20.72
CA SER A 402 4.28 6.58 -21.67
C SER A 402 5.11 5.86 -22.73
N ILE A 403 5.65 4.67 -22.46
CA ILE A 403 6.60 3.97 -23.35
C ILE A 403 6.01 3.74 -24.75
N GLY A 404 4.79 3.19 -24.82
CA GLY A 404 4.14 2.90 -26.09
C GLY A 404 3.75 4.13 -26.91
N VAL A 405 3.58 5.29 -26.25
CA VAL A 405 3.19 6.57 -26.86
C VAL A 405 4.43 7.38 -27.26
N MET A 406 5.47 7.31 -26.44
CA MET A 406 6.71 8.07 -26.60
C MET A 406 7.43 7.76 -27.93
N VAL A 407 7.32 6.52 -28.41
CA VAL A 407 7.93 6.09 -29.69
C VAL A 407 7.08 6.40 -30.91
N ASP A 408 5.81 6.79 -30.77
CA ASP A 408 4.92 7.03 -31.91
C ASP A 408 5.51 8.12 -32.84
N SER A 409 5.86 9.27 -32.26
CA SER A 409 6.45 10.37 -33.03
C SER A 409 7.76 10.01 -33.73
N SER A 410 8.62 9.20 -33.10
CA SER A 410 9.88 8.77 -33.69
C SER A 410 9.65 7.76 -34.82
N ILE A 411 8.68 6.86 -34.67
CA ILE A 411 8.25 5.92 -35.71
C ILE A 411 7.73 6.68 -36.94
N VAL A 412 6.81 7.63 -36.74
CA VAL A 412 6.22 8.42 -37.83
C VAL A 412 7.30 9.23 -38.55
N MET A 413 8.24 9.81 -37.81
CA MET A 413 9.38 10.56 -38.36
C MET A 413 10.29 9.65 -39.19
N VAL A 414 10.67 8.47 -38.66
CA VAL A 414 11.54 7.50 -39.33
C VAL A 414 10.90 6.98 -40.62
N GLU A 415 9.61 6.64 -40.60
CA GLU A 415 8.91 6.20 -41.81
C GLU A 415 8.84 7.34 -42.84
N ASN A 416 8.50 8.56 -42.41
CA ASN A 416 8.45 9.68 -43.35
C ASN A 416 9.82 9.92 -44.01
N GLY A 417 10.91 9.73 -43.25
CA GLY A 417 12.28 9.73 -43.77
C GLY A 417 12.54 8.64 -44.81
N HIS A 418 12.11 7.39 -44.57
CA HIS A 418 12.22 6.30 -45.55
C HIS A 418 11.50 6.65 -46.85
N LYS A 419 10.30 7.23 -46.75
CA LYS A 419 9.50 7.63 -47.91
C LYS A 419 10.17 8.72 -48.74
N HIS A 420 10.80 9.70 -48.09
CA HIS A 420 11.55 10.75 -48.78
C HIS A 420 12.81 10.21 -49.47
N LEU A 421 13.53 9.30 -48.82
CA LEU A 421 14.69 8.64 -49.41
C LEU A 421 14.30 7.76 -50.61
N GLU A 422 13.16 7.06 -50.56
CA GLU A 422 12.65 6.29 -51.70
C GLU A 422 12.27 7.21 -52.89
N ARG A 423 11.57 8.31 -52.62
CA ARG A 423 11.21 9.31 -53.65
C ARG A 423 12.45 9.90 -54.32
N GLU A 424 13.47 10.25 -53.54
CA GLU A 424 14.71 10.77 -54.10
C GLU A 424 15.43 9.71 -54.94
N LYS A 425 15.47 8.44 -54.52
CA LYS A 425 16.01 7.35 -55.36
C LYS A 425 15.29 7.24 -56.70
N ARG A 426 13.95 7.35 -56.73
CA ARG A 426 13.16 7.35 -57.98
C ARG A 426 13.46 8.58 -58.84
N ARG A 427 13.61 9.75 -58.22
CA ARG A 427 13.93 11.02 -58.89
C ARG A 427 15.33 11.01 -59.53
N VAL A 428 16.32 10.45 -58.83
CA VAL A 428 17.68 10.24 -59.36
C VAL A 428 17.66 9.19 -60.48
N ALA A 429 16.87 8.13 -60.35
CA ALA A 429 16.69 7.12 -61.41
C ALA A 429 16.07 7.70 -62.70
N THR A 430 15.28 8.78 -62.59
CA THR A 430 14.75 9.54 -63.74
C THR A 430 15.70 10.61 -64.29
N GLY A 431 16.97 10.64 -63.86
CA GLY A 431 18.03 11.50 -64.42
C GLY A 431 18.31 12.82 -63.67
N ALA A 432 17.72 13.03 -62.49
CA ALA A 432 17.99 14.23 -61.68
C ALA A 432 19.29 14.12 -60.86
N SER A 433 19.88 15.27 -60.51
CA SER A 433 21.04 15.32 -59.61
C SER A 433 20.67 14.89 -58.18
N PRO A 434 21.52 14.08 -57.51
CA PRO A 434 21.26 13.60 -56.15
C PRO A 434 21.40 14.74 -55.14
N ARG A 435 20.36 14.95 -54.33
CA ARG A 435 20.40 15.87 -53.18
C ARG A 435 21.20 15.30 -52.02
N SER A 436 21.70 16.18 -51.13
CA SER A 436 22.34 15.75 -49.89
C SER A 436 21.33 15.03 -49.00
N ARG A 437 21.77 14.01 -48.26
CA ARG A 437 20.91 13.30 -47.29
C ARG A 437 20.34 14.23 -46.24
N VAL A 438 21.12 15.24 -45.84
CA VAL A 438 20.69 16.26 -44.86
C VAL A 438 19.46 17.00 -45.39
N ASP A 439 19.45 17.38 -46.66
CA ASP A 439 18.33 18.11 -47.26
C ASP A 439 17.08 17.22 -47.39
N VAL A 440 17.28 15.94 -47.75
CA VAL A 440 16.16 14.99 -47.93
C VAL A 440 15.51 14.66 -46.59
N ILE A 441 16.30 14.37 -45.55
CA ILE A 441 15.80 14.07 -44.20
C ILE A 441 15.28 15.34 -43.52
N GLY A 442 15.94 16.49 -43.73
CA GLY A 442 15.48 17.78 -43.25
C GLY A 442 14.10 18.16 -43.82
N GLY A 443 13.88 17.93 -45.12
CA GLY A 443 12.57 18.09 -45.74
C GLY A 443 11.51 17.14 -45.16
N ALA A 444 11.88 15.88 -44.90
CA ALA A 444 10.99 14.93 -44.24
C ALA A 444 10.60 15.37 -42.83
N ALA A 445 11.55 15.92 -42.06
CA ALA A 445 11.31 16.42 -40.71
C ALA A 445 10.44 17.68 -40.71
N GLN A 446 10.60 18.57 -41.69
CA GLN A 446 9.75 19.76 -41.83
C GLN A 446 8.30 19.43 -42.20
N GLU A 447 8.04 18.32 -42.92
CA GLU A 447 6.67 17.92 -43.30
C GLU A 447 5.84 17.45 -42.08
N VAL A 448 6.44 16.65 -41.18
CA VAL A 448 5.68 16.00 -40.07
C VAL A 448 5.99 16.56 -38.69
N GLY A 449 7.15 17.21 -38.50
CA GLY A 449 7.65 17.66 -37.20
C GLY A 449 6.66 18.53 -36.40
N PRO A 450 6.11 19.62 -36.98
CA PRO A 450 5.16 20.47 -36.25
C PRO A 450 3.92 19.71 -35.77
N THR A 451 3.34 18.87 -36.63
CA THR A 451 2.14 18.09 -36.30
C THR A 451 2.39 17.09 -35.17
N LEU A 452 3.54 16.40 -35.21
CA LEU A 452 3.95 15.45 -34.16
C LEU A 452 4.28 16.16 -32.84
N PHE A 453 4.88 17.34 -32.89
CA PHE A 453 5.14 18.12 -31.67
C PHE A 453 3.83 18.56 -31.01
N PHE A 454 2.87 19.07 -31.80
CA PHE A 454 1.55 19.43 -31.27
C PHE A 454 0.74 18.21 -30.79
N SER A 455 0.88 17.04 -31.44
CA SER A 455 0.19 15.81 -30.97
C SER A 455 0.62 15.42 -29.56
N LEU A 456 1.93 15.39 -29.30
CA LEU A 456 2.48 15.10 -27.98
C LEU A 456 2.08 16.16 -26.94
N LEU A 457 2.03 17.44 -27.32
CA LEU A 457 1.56 18.50 -26.43
C LEU A 457 0.07 18.35 -26.07
N ILE A 458 -0.76 17.87 -27.01
CA ILE A 458 -2.18 17.56 -26.75
C ILE A 458 -2.29 16.42 -25.72
N ILE A 459 -1.43 15.41 -25.81
CA ILE A 459 -1.38 14.33 -24.81
C ILE A 459 -1.01 14.89 -23.43
N VAL A 460 -0.01 15.76 -23.35
CA VAL A 460 0.35 16.44 -22.09
C VAL A 460 -0.84 17.23 -21.55
N ALA A 461 -1.49 18.04 -22.39
CA ALA A 461 -2.65 18.84 -21.99
C ALA A 461 -3.83 17.98 -21.53
N SER A 462 -4.00 16.77 -22.11
CA SER A 462 -5.06 15.84 -21.69
C SER A 462 -4.91 15.39 -20.24
N PHE A 463 -3.69 15.37 -19.69
CA PHE A 463 -3.44 14.99 -18.29
C PHE A 463 -3.62 16.13 -17.29
N LEU A 464 -3.81 17.37 -17.76
CA LEU A 464 -3.96 18.54 -16.90
C LEU A 464 -5.08 18.40 -15.85
N PRO A 465 -6.25 17.77 -16.14
CA PRO A 465 -7.30 17.59 -15.15
C PRO A 465 -6.89 16.82 -13.88
N ILE A 466 -5.89 15.96 -13.99
CA ILE A 466 -5.47 15.10 -12.88
C ILE A 466 -4.74 15.93 -11.82
N PHE A 467 -4.06 17.01 -12.20
CA PHE A 467 -3.43 17.93 -11.26
C PHE A 467 -4.43 18.71 -10.39
N ALA A 468 -5.69 18.80 -10.81
CA ALA A 468 -6.75 19.43 -10.03
C ALA A 468 -7.38 18.50 -8.98
N LEU A 469 -7.06 17.20 -9.01
CA LEU A 469 -7.42 16.31 -7.91
C LEU A 469 -6.71 16.76 -6.63
N GLY A 470 -7.39 16.63 -5.50
CA GLY A 470 -6.89 17.03 -4.19
C GLY A 470 -7.13 15.94 -3.17
N GLU A 471 -6.70 16.18 -1.92
CA GLU A 471 -6.75 15.19 -0.85
C GLU A 471 -6.11 13.86 -1.29
N GLU A 472 -6.70 12.74 -0.91
CA GLU A 472 -6.23 11.38 -1.20
C GLU A 472 -6.10 11.11 -2.71
N SER A 473 -7.13 11.46 -3.50
CA SER A 473 -7.12 11.26 -4.96
C SER A 473 -5.97 12.02 -5.65
N GLY A 474 -5.68 13.24 -5.21
CA GLY A 474 -4.60 14.06 -5.77
C GLY A 474 -3.24 13.51 -5.39
N ARG A 475 -3.08 13.11 -4.13
CA ARG A 475 -1.87 12.44 -3.67
C ARG A 475 -1.58 11.20 -4.53
N LEU A 476 -2.58 10.35 -4.79
CA LEU A 476 -2.47 9.08 -5.55
C LEU A 476 -2.05 9.29 -7.00
N PHE A 477 -2.74 10.17 -7.73
CA PHE A 477 -2.61 10.23 -9.19
C PHE A 477 -1.72 11.38 -9.71
N LYS A 478 -1.37 12.39 -8.89
CA LYS A 478 -0.43 13.44 -9.32
C LYS A 478 0.96 12.90 -9.67
N PRO A 479 1.58 11.99 -8.88
CA PRO A 479 2.87 11.41 -9.25
C PRO A 479 2.84 10.75 -10.63
N LEU A 480 1.77 10.00 -10.95
CA LEU A 480 1.55 9.41 -12.27
C LEU A 480 1.42 10.48 -13.37
N ALA A 481 0.68 11.55 -13.12
CA ALA A 481 0.52 12.65 -14.07
C ALA A 481 1.83 13.41 -14.32
N TYR A 482 2.65 13.62 -13.28
CA TYR A 482 3.97 14.25 -13.41
C TYR A 482 4.88 13.44 -14.32
N THR A 483 5.09 12.16 -14.01
CA THR A 483 6.04 11.32 -14.77
C THR A 483 5.61 11.13 -16.21
N LYS A 484 4.31 10.95 -16.46
CA LYS A 484 3.80 10.91 -17.84
C LYS A 484 4.01 12.24 -18.57
N THR A 485 3.73 13.37 -17.92
CA THR A 485 3.93 14.69 -18.51
C THR A 485 5.40 14.91 -18.88
N PHE A 486 6.32 14.57 -17.98
CA PHE A 486 7.75 14.68 -18.24
C PHE A 486 8.20 13.74 -19.34
N ALA A 487 7.75 12.48 -19.35
CA ALA A 487 8.07 11.53 -20.40
C ALA A 487 7.61 12.01 -21.78
N MET A 488 6.37 12.51 -21.90
CA MET A 488 5.85 13.05 -23.15
C MET A 488 6.56 14.36 -23.57
N ALA A 489 6.87 15.24 -22.63
CA ALA A 489 7.60 16.46 -22.90
C ALA A 489 9.03 16.16 -23.38
N SER A 490 9.73 15.25 -22.71
CA SER A 490 11.05 14.76 -23.13
C SER A 490 10.98 14.10 -24.50
N ALA A 491 9.99 13.25 -24.77
CA ALA A 491 9.76 12.64 -26.07
C ALA A 491 9.57 13.69 -27.17
N ALA A 492 8.76 14.72 -26.92
CA ALA A 492 8.49 15.79 -27.88
C ALA A 492 9.76 16.59 -28.24
N VAL A 493 10.59 16.88 -27.24
CA VAL A 493 11.88 17.55 -27.46
C VAL A 493 12.82 16.64 -28.25
N LEU A 494 12.96 15.36 -27.85
CA LEU A 494 13.82 14.38 -28.51
C LEU A 494 13.41 14.12 -29.97
N ALA A 495 12.11 14.06 -30.26
CA ALA A 495 11.55 13.80 -31.58
C ALA A 495 11.88 14.88 -32.61
N VAL A 496 12.00 16.15 -32.19
CA VAL A 496 12.34 17.27 -33.08
C VAL A 496 13.85 17.54 -33.11
N THR A 497 14.60 17.14 -32.08
CA THR A 497 16.04 17.43 -31.97
C THR A 497 16.91 16.25 -32.37
N ILE A 498 16.97 15.20 -31.55
CA ILE A 498 17.92 14.10 -31.69
C ILE A 498 17.50 13.13 -32.79
N ILE A 499 16.21 12.86 -32.95
CA ILE A 499 15.74 11.85 -33.92
C ILE A 499 16.10 12.20 -35.37
N PRO A 500 15.84 13.42 -35.89
CA PRO A 500 16.26 13.79 -37.24
C PRO A 500 17.78 13.69 -37.45
N VAL A 501 18.57 14.00 -36.42
CA VAL A 501 20.04 13.88 -36.46
C VAL A 501 20.44 12.40 -36.56
N LEU A 502 19.90 11.53 -35.70
CA LEU A 502 20.18 10.10 -35.74
C LEU A 502 19.75 9.46 -37.07
N MET A 503 18.66 9.92 -37.67
CA MET A 503 18.21 9.45 -38.99
C MET A 503 19.26 9.69 -40.08
N ILE A 504 19.97 10.82 -40.06
CA ILE A 504 21.02 11.16 -41.04
C ILE A 504 22.17 10.14 -40.98
N PHE A 505 22.55 9.70 -39.77
CA PHE A 505 23.65 8.77 -39.56
C PHE A 505 23.24 7.31 -39.78
N PHE A 506 22.12 6.87 -39.22
CA PHE A 506 21.75 5.45 -39.15
C PHE A 506 20.89 4.94 -40.31
N ILE A 507 20.12 5.81 -40.99
CA ILE A 507 19.31 5.40 -42.16
C ILE A 507 20.18 5.36 -43.42
N SER A 508 21.01 4.33 -43.50
CA SER A 508 21.86 4.03 -44.66
C SER A 508 21.78 2.54 -44.98
N GLU A 509 21.98 2.12 -46.24
CA GLU A 509 22.10 0.69 -46.57
C GLU A 509 23.43 0.09 -46.07
N ARG A 510 24.48 0.91 -45.98
CA ARG A 510 25.83 0.49 -45.58
C ARG A 510 26.47 1.61 -44.77
N MET A 511 27.20 1.27 -43.71
CA MET A 511 27.96 2.25 -42.94
C MET A 511 29.35 2.47 -43.52
N VAL A 512 30.04 1.39 -43.91
CA VAL A 512 31.35 1.48 -44.57
C VAL A 512 31.15 1.64 -46.09
N PRO A 513 31.71 2.68 -46.72
CA PRO A 513 31.52 2.97 -48.14
C PRO A 513 32.10 1.89 -49.05
N LEU A 514 31.52 1.74 -50.26
CA LEU A 514 31.89 0.73 -51.25
C LEU A 514 33.34 0.83 -51.78
N ARG A 515 34.00 1.97 -51.57
CA ARG A 515 35.41 2.19 -51.94
C ARG A 515 36.39 1.28 -51.16
N VAL A 516 35.96 0.73 -50.02
CA VAL A 516 36.80 -0.14 -49.17
C VAL A 516 36.74 -1.61 -49.65
N PRO A 517 37.88 -2.32 -49.75
CA PRO A 517 37.93 -3.74 -50.14
C PRO A 517 37.02 -4.63 -49.27
N ARG A 518 36.47 -5.71 -49.84
CA ARG A 518 35.54 -6.62 -49.12
C ARG A 518 36.16 -7.25 -47.87
N THR A 519 37.42 -7.66 -47.95
CA THR A 519 38.19 -8.27 -46.85
C THR A 519 38.37 -7.29 -45.69
N LEU A 520 38.82 -6.08 -45.97
CA LEU A 520 38.98 -5.03 -44.96
C LEU A 520 37.65 -4.65 -44.30
N ARG A 521 36.54 -4.73 -45.04
CA ARG A 521 35.19 -4.48 -44.51
C ARG A 521 34.75 -5.54 -43.51
N LEU A 522 34.91 -6.81 -43.85
CA LEU A 522 34.62 -7.94 -42.95
C LEU A 522 35.50 -7.88 -41.71
N LEU A 523 36.77 -7.48 -41.88
CA LEU A 523 37.71 -7.29 -40.78
C LEU A 523 37.28 -6.14 -39.86
N VAL A 524 36.87 -4.98 -40.40
CA VAL A 524 36.33 -3.86 -39.61
C VAL A 524 35.06 -4.27 -38.85
N TYR A 525 34.15 -5.02 -39.49
CA TYR A 525 32.95 -5.53 -38.81
C TYR A 525 33.31 -6.50 -37.68
N GLY A 526 34.23 -7.44 -37.92
CA GLY A 526 34.70 -8.37 -36.90
C GLY A 526 35.43 -7.66 -35.75
N LEU A 527 36.34 -6.75 -36.05
CA LEU A 527 37.10 -6.01 -35.03
C LEU A 527 36.19 -5.14 -34.17
N SER A 528 35.29 -4.37 -34.77
CA SER A 528 34.37 -3.50 -34.02
C SER A 528 33.38 -4.27 -33.13
N MET A 529 32.97 -5.48 -33.55
CA MET A 529 32.03 -6.30 -32.80
C MET A 529 32.72 -7.11 -31.70
N PHE A 530 33.85 -7.76 -32.00
CA PHE A 530 34.48 -8.72 -31.09
C PHE A 530 35.61 -8.15 -30.24
N VAL A 531 36.39 -7.16 -30.70
CA VAL A 531 37.51 -6.64 -29.90
C VAL A 531 37.02 -5.90 -28.65
N PRO A 532 36.09 -4.93 -28.73
CA PRO A 532 35.54 -4.32 -27.52
C PRO A 532 34.76 -5.32 -26.66
N ALA A 533 34.10 -6.32 -27.26
CA ALA A 533 33.41 -7.37 -26.52
C ALA A 533 34.39 -8.24 -25.71
N VAL A 534 35.55 -8.59 -26.28
CA VAL A 534 36.64 -9.28 -25.57
C VAL A 534 37.22 -8.39 -24.48
N VAL A 535 37.45 -7.10 -24.76
CA VAL A 535 37.90 -6.14 -23.74
C VAL A 535 36.89 -6.06 -22.58
N LEU A 536 35.59 -5.93 -22.87
CA LEU A 536 34.53 -5.93 -21.86
C LEU A 536 34.42 -7.26 -21.10
N ALA A 537 34.73 -8.38 -21.78
CA ALA A 537 34.76 -9.70 -21.15
C ALA A 537 35.90 -9.87 -20.14
N PHE A 538 36.98 -9.08 -20.22
CA PHE A 538 38.13 -9.15 -19.30
C PHE A 538 38.37 -7.88 -18.48
N ALA A 539 37.67 -6.77 -18.77
CA ALA A 539 37.82 -5.52 -18.03
C ALA A 539 37.23 -5.63 -16.62
N PRO A 540 37.82 -4.97 -15.62
CA PRO A 540 37.21 -4.83 -14.29
C PRO A 540 36.00 -3.90 -14.41
N LEU A 541 34.80 -4.43 -14.17
CA LEU A 541 33.52 -3.71 -14.33
C LEU A 541 32.89 -3.27 -13.00
N GLY A 542 33.54 -3.54 -11.87
CA GLY A 542 33.02 -3.22 -10.53
C GLY A 542 31.66 -3.88 -10.31
N ASP A 543 30.66 -3.08 -9.92
CA ASP A 543 29.30 -3.57 -9.61
C ASP A 543 28.54 -4.17 -10.81
N LEU A 544 29.05 -4.03 -12.05
CA LEU A 544 28.43 -4.55 -13.27
C LEU A 544 28.90 -5.98 -13.64
N GLU A 545 29.69 -6.64 -12.79
CA GLU A 545 30.27 -7.94 -13.11
C GLU A 545 29.23 -9.05 -13.33
N GLU A 546 28.16 -9.10 -12.55
CA GLU A 546 27.05 -10.05 -12.77
C GLU A 546 26.39 -9.89 -14.16
N HIS A 547 26.45 -8.67 -14.70
CA HIS A 547 25.85 -8.34 -16.00
C HIS A 547 26.86 -8.44 -17.15
N ARG A 548 28.12 -8.86 -16.89
CA ARG A 548 29.21 -8.94 -17.88
C ARG A 548 28.77 -9.69 -19.13
N ALA A 549 28.17 -10.87 -18.97
CA ALA A 549 27.70 -11.68 -20.10
C ALA A 549 26.68 -10.91 -20.96
N TRP A 550 25.72 -10.24 -20.32
CA TRP A 550 24.71 -9.43 -21.00
C TRP A 550 25.28 -8.18 -21.67
N ILE A 551 26.29 -7.54 -21.07
CA ILE A 551 26.98 -6.37 -21.66
C ILE A 551 27.74 -6.80 -22.91
N VAL A 552 28.45 -7.93 -22.84
CA VAL A 552 29.22 -8.48 -23.97
C VAL A 552 28.28 -8.89 -25.11
N ILE A 553 27.22 -9.64 -24.81
CA ILE A 553 26.20 -10.05 -25.79
C ILE A 553 25.51 -8.81 -26.35
N GLY A 554 25.10 -7.88 -25.50
CA GLY A 554 24.44 -6.63 -25.86
C GLY A 554 25.28 -5.78 -26.79
N TRP A 555 26.59 -5.66 -26.52
CA TRP A 555 27.52 -4.96 -27.41
C TRP A 555 27.63 -5.62 -28.78
N ILE A 556 27.81 -6.94 -28.81
CA ILE A 556 27.88 -7.72 -30.06
C ILE A 556 26.60 -7.53 -30.87
N VAL A 557 25.43 -7.65 -30.22
CA VAL A 557 24.13 -7.49 -30.86
C VAL A 557 23.96 -6.05 -31.36
N LEU A 558 24.23 -5.03 -30.54
CA LEU A 558 24.09 -3.62 -30.91
C LEU A 558 25.00 -3.25 -32.08
N VAL A 559 26.30 -3.58 -31.99
CA VAL A 559 27.27 -3.28 -33.04
C VAL A 559 26.99 -4.11 -34.29
N GLY A 560 26.61 -5.38 -34.16
CA GLY A 560 26.19 -6.21 -35.30
C GLY A 560 24.97 -5.62 -36.01
N LEU A 561 23.96 -5.18 -35.24
CA LEU A 561 22.75 -4.53 -35.72
C LEU A 561 23.03 -3.21 -36.44
N VAL A 562 24.11 -2.53 -36.07
CA VAL A 562 24.54 -1.24 -36.61
C VAL A 562 25.50 -1.39 -37.81
N MET A 563 26.46 -2.31 -37.76
CA MET A 563 27.52 -2.51 -38.76
C MET A 563 27.14 -3.43 -39.92
N LEU A 564 26.30 -4.45 -39.70
CA LEU A 564 25.94 -5.38 -40.76
C LEU A 564 25.11 -4.69 -41.86
N PRO A 565 25.38 -4.99 -43.14
CA PRO A 565 24.64 -4.40 -44.25
C PRO A 565 23.20 -4.90 -44.27
N GLN A 566 22.24 -3.97 -44.11
CA GLN A 566 20.80 -4.24 -44.17
C GLN A 566 20.20 -3.55 -45.40
N ARG A 567 19.26 -4.22 -46.07
CA ARG A 567 18.52 -3.63 -47.18
C ARG A 567 17.39 -2.76 -46.63
N VAL A 568 17.23 -1.56 -47.16
CA VAL A 568 16.05 -0.72 -46.91
C VAL A 568 14.97 -1.19 -47.88
N TYR A 569 13.94 -1.86 -47.37
CA TYR A 569 12.79 -2.29 -48.17
C TYR A 569 11.94 -1.07 -48.57
N SER A 570 11.49 -1.04 -49.83
CA SER A 570 10.49 -0.06 -50.28
C SER A 570 9.11 -0.38 -49.71
N GLU A 571 8.21 0.60 -49.69
CA GLU A 571 6.83 0.48 -49.16
C GLU A 571 6.06 -0.70 -49.80
N GLN A 572 6.35 -1.01 -51.07
CA GLN A 572 5.79 -2.11 -51.85
C GLN A 572 6.54 -3.44 -51.69
N GLY A 573 7.74 -3.43 -51.09
CA GLY A 573 8.57 -4.60 -50.87
C GLY A 573 8.49 -5.18 -49.45
N ASN A 574 7.87 -4.46 -48.50
CA ASN A 574 7.69 -4.96 -47.14
C ASN A 574 6.50 -5.96 -47.11
N PRO A 575 6.72 -7.23 -46.72
CA PRO A 575 5.66 -8.26 -46.70
C PRO A 575 4.49 -7.88 -45.79
N LEU A 576 4.76 -7.27 -44.62
CA LEU A 576 3.74 -6.86 -43.66
C LEU A 576 2.86 -5.74 -44.24
N SER A 577 3.47 -4.79 -44.94
CA SER A 577 2.76 -3.70 -45.63
C SER A 577 1.80 -4.23 -46.69
N ILE A 578 2.26 -5.19 -47.51
CA ILE A 578 1.43 -5.81 -48.56
C ILE A 578 0.24 -6.53 -47.96
N VAL A 579 0.44 -7.30 -46.89
CA VAL A 579 -0.65 -8.01 -46.19
C VAL A 579 -1.66 -7.01 -45.61
N LEU A 580 -1.20 -5.98 -44.89
CA LEU A 580 -2.07 -4.96 -44.31
C LEU A 580 -2.89 -4.24 -45.39
N GLN A 581 -2.25 -3.84 -46.50
CA GLN A 581 -2.93 -3.21 -47.63
C GLN A 581 -3.94 -4.15 -48.28
N ARG A 582 -3.59 -5.42 -48.47
CA ARG A 582 -4.47 -6.43 -49.09
C ARG A 582 -5.69 -6.74 -48.22
N CYS A 583 -5.53 -6.74 -46.90
CA CYS A 583 -6.64 -6.90 -45.95
C CYS A 583 -7.52 -5.65 -45.88
N TYR A 584 -6.93 -4.45 -45.86
CA TYR A 584 -7.67 -3.21 -45.69
C TYR A 584 -8.36 -2.70 -46.97
N HIS A 585 -7.75 -2.89 -48.14
CA HIS A 585 -8.29 -2.45 -49.43
C HIS A 585 -9.75 -2.87 -49.67
N PRO A 586 -10.16 -4.15 -49.54
CA PRO A 586 -11.54 -4.55 -49.79
C PRO A 586 -12.51 -3.90 -48.78
N VAL A 587 -12.10 -3.76 -47.53
CA VAL A 587 -12.89 -3.11 -46.48
C VAL A 587 -13.06 -1.61 -46.78
N PHE A 588 -11.99 -0.94 -47.20
CA PHE A 588 -12.03 0.47 -47.62
C PHE A 588 -12.99 0.68 -48.79
N VAL A 589 -12.92 -0.16 -49.83
CA VAL A 589 -13.82 -0.07 -51.00
C VAL A 589 -15.28 -0.26 -50.58
N PHE A 590 -15.56 -1.26 -49.74
CA PHE A 590 -16.91 -1.53 -49.24
C PHE A 590 -17.49 -0.33 -48.47
N VAL A 591 -16.70 0.24 -47.55
CA VAL A 591 -17.10 1.38 -46.73
C VAL A 591 -17.27 2.66 -47.55
N MET A 592 -16.41 2.91 -48.53
CA MET A 592 -16.55 4.07 -49.43
C MET A 592 -17.78 3.98 -50.32
N HIS A 593 -18.17 2.77 -50.75
CA HIS A 593 -19.40 2.56 -51.52
C HIS A 593 -20.65 2.74 -50.66
N HIS A 594 -20.65 2.21 -49.42
CA HIS A 594 -21.78 2.23 -48.49
C HIS A 594 -21.61 3.26 -47.35
N ARG A 595 -21.06 4.44 -47.65
CA ARG A 595 -20.73 5.50 -46.66
C ARG A 595 -21.81 5.82 -45.62
N TRP A 596 -23.07 5.92 -46.05
CA TRP A 596 -24.18 6.22 -45.14
C TRP A 596 -24.48 5.06 -44.19
N LEU A 597 -24.39 3.82 -44.67
CA LEU A 597 -24.53 2.63 -43.84
C LEU A 597 -23.44 2.58 -42.77
N THR A 598 -22.20 2.90 -43.13
CA THR A 598 -21.07 2.93 -42.17
C THR A 598 -21.28 3.97 -41.06
N LEU A 599 -21.73 5.18 -41.40
CA LEU A 599 -22.02 6.22 -40.41
C LEU A 599 -23.17 5.83 -39.48
N VAL A 600 -24.25 5.25 -40.02
CA VAL A 600 -25.38 4.76 -39.22
C VAL A 600 -24.94 3.63 -38.29
N LEU A 601 -24.19 2.65 -38.78
CA LEU A 601 -23.69 1.53 -37.98
C LEU A 601 -22.78 2.01 -36.84
N ALA A 602 -21.89 2.97 -37.13
CA ALA A 602 -21.03 3.56 -36.12
C ALA A 602 -21.84 4.32 -35.05
N THR A 603 -22.89 5.03 -35.44
CA THR A 603 -23.79 5.72 -34.51
C THR A 603 -24.59 4.74 -33.65
N LEU A 604 -25.07 3.64 -34.25
CA LEU A 604 -25.75 2.55 -33.54
C LEU A 604 -24.83 1.87 -32.53
N LEU A 605 -23.55 1.70 -32.87
CA LEU A 605 -22.56 1.12 -31.95
C LEU A 605 -22.32 2.02 -30.72
N ILE A 606 -22.25 3.35 -30.92
CA ILE A 606 -22.22 4.30 -29.79
C ILE A 606 -23.48 4.16 -28.94
N ALA A 607 -24.66 4.14 -29.57
CA ALA A 607 -25.93 4.01 -28.85
C ALA A 607 -26.03 2.69 -28.05
N ALA A 608 -25.55 1.57 -28.64
CA ALA A 608 -25.53 0.26 -27.98
C ALA A 608 -24.62 0.25 -26.73
N THR A 609 -23.56 1.06 -26.71
CA THR A 609 -22.61 1.17 -25.58
C THR A 609 -23.24 1.80 -24.34
N ILE A 610 -24.37 2.51 -24.47
CA ILE A 610 -25.10 3.07 -23.32
C ILE A 610 -25.60 1.95 -22.38
N LEU A 611 -25.88 0.76 -22.91
CA LEU A 611 -26.35 -0.40 -22.12
C LEU A 611 -25.28 -0.92 -21.15
N PRO A 612 -24.07 -1.33 -21.59
CA PRO A 612 -23.01 -1.76 -20.68
C PRO A 612 -22.58 -0.61 -19.75
N PHE A 613 -22.52 0.64 -20.23
CA PHE A 613 -22.15 1.79 -19.41
C PHE A 613 -23.07 1.96 -18.18
N ARG A 614 -24.38 1.74 -18.33
CA ARG A 614 -25.34 1.82 -17.22
C ARG A 614 -25.25 0.66 -16.22
N LYS A 615 -24.57 -0.44 -16.59
CA LYS A 615 -24.37 -1.61 -15.73
C LYS A 615 -23.05 -1.57 -14.96
N LEU A 616 -22.10 -0.72 -15.35
CA LEU A 616 -20.82 -0.60 -14.64
C LEU A 616 -21.05 -0.02 -13.24
N GLY A 617 -20.48 -0.66 -12.24
CA GLY A 617 -20.47 -0.16 -10.86
C GLY A 617 -19.55 1.06 -10.69
N SER A 618 -19.56 1.65 -9.50
CA SER A 618 -18.74 2.82 -9.15
C SER A 618 -18.04 2.65 -7.80
N GLU A 619 -16.74 2.91 -7.79
CA GLU A 619 -15.90 2.79 -6.61
C GLU A 619 -14.89 3.93 -6.57
N PHE A 620 -14.26 4.17 -5.43
CA PHE A 620 -13.22 5.19 -5.33
C PHE A 620 -11.94 4.73 -6.01
N MET A 621 -11.42 3.61 -5.53
CA MET A 621 -10.18 3.00 -5.99
C MET A 621 -10.32 1.46 -6.02
N PRO A 622 -9.60 0.79 -6.92
CA PRO A 622 -9.39 -0.64 -6.82
C PRO A 622 -8.84 -1.07 -5.45
N PRO A 623 -9.16 -2.30 -4.99
CA PRO A 623 -8.47 -2.88 -3.86
C PRO A 623 -6.96 -2.94 -4.17
N LEU A 624 -6.13 -2.60 -3.19
CA LEU A 624 -4.68 -2.68 -3.30
C LEU A 624 -4.21 -3.93 -2.58
N GLU A 625 -3.62 -4.88 -3.29
CA GLU A 625 -3.04 -6.04 -2.63
C GLU A 625 -1.77 -5.64 -1.85
N GLU A 626 -1.90 -5.49 -0.53
CA GLU A 626 -0.79 -5.18 0.37
C GLU A 626 0.03 -6.44 0.75
N GLY A 627 -0.55 -7.63 0.60
CA GLY A 627 0.00 -8.91 1.06
C GLY A 627 -0.41 -9.26 2.49
N ASP A 628 -0.77 -8.27 3.32
CA ASP A 628 -1.24 -8.47 4.69
C ASP A 628 -2.71 -8.07 4.83
N LEU A 629 -3.38 -8.62 5.84
CA LEU A 629 -4.75 -8.32 6.20
C LEU A 629 -4.82 -7.69 7.59
N LEU A 630 -5.84 -6.85 7.79
CA LEU A 630 -6.16 -6.24 9.07
C LEU A 630 -7.59 -6.60 9.44
N TYR A 631 -7.74 -7.23 10.60
CA TYR A 631 -9.02 -7.59 11.19
C TYR A 631 -9.34 -6.63 12.34
N MET A 632 -10.44 -5.87 12.23
CA MET A 632 -10.77 -4.80 13.19
C MET A 632 -12.18 -4.92 13.77
N PRO A 633 -12.46 -5.99 14.54
CA PRO A 633 -13.79 -6.16 15.09
C PRO A 633 -14.07 -5.13 16.19
N THR A 634 -15.36 -4.84 16.37
CA THR A 634 -15.86 -4.00 17.47
C THR A 634 -16.90 -4.75 18.28
N THR A 635 -16.83 -4.57 19.60
CA THR A 635 -17.81 -5.11 20.54
C THR A 635 -18.37 -4.03 21.46
N ASP A 636 -19.23 -4.41 22.39
CA ASP A 636 -19.88 -3.50 23.32
C ASP A 636 -18.85 -2.82 24.25
N PRO A 637 -18.91 -1.49 24.45
CA PRO A 637 -18.01 -0.75 25.33
C PRO A 637 -18.01 -1.20 26.79
N GLY A 638 -19.03 -1.95 27.25
CA GLY A 638 -19.11 -2.45 28.63
C GLY A 638 -18.21 -3.66 28.94
N ILE A 639 -17.47 -4.18 27.97
CA ILE A 639 -16.63 -5.37 28.13
C ILE A 639 -15.39 -5.11 29.01
N SER A 640 -15.00 -6.07 29.86
CA SER A 640 -13.82 -5.95 30.72
C SER A 640 -12.53 -6.30 29.98
N MET A 641 -11.40 -5.75 30.44
CA MET A 641 -10.07 -6.03 29.87
C MET A 641 -9.72 -7.54 29.90
N MET A 642 -10.14 -8.25 30.94
CA MET A 642 -9.94 -9.71 31.03
C MET A 642 -10.75 -10.46 29.98
N LYS A 643 -11.98 -10.03 29.69
CA LYS A 643 -12.81 -10.69 28.68
C LYS A 643 -12.34 -10.36 27.26
N ILE A 644 -11.86 -9.13 27.04
CA ILE A 644 -11.23 -8.72 25.78
C ILE A 644 -9.99 -9.57 25.49
N ARG A 645 -9.13 -9.80 26.49
CA ARG A 645 -7.96 -10.68 26.34
C ARG A 645 -8.34 -12.08 25.85
N GLU A 646 -9.36 -12.69 26.48
CA GLU A 646 -9.86 -14.00 26.05
C GLU A 646 -10.39 -13.97 24.63
N LEU A 647 -11.14 -12.92 24.28
CA LEU A 647 -11.68 -12.74 22.94
C LEU A 647 -10.55 -12.62 21.90
N LEU A 648 -9.55 -11.78 22.16
CA LEU A 648 -8.39 -11.57 21.28
C LEU A 648 -7.64 -12.89 21.05
N GLN A 649 -7.32 -13.62 22.13
CA GLN A 649 -6.61 -14.90 22.02
C GLN A 649 -7.44 -15.94 21.24
N GLN A 650 -8.77 -15.98 21.46
CA GLN A 650 -9.65 -16.88 20.71
C GLN A 650 -9.71 -16.52 19.23
N THR A 651 -9.82 -15.23 18.88
CA THR A 651 -9.84 -14.81 17.48
C THR A 651 -8.51 -15.09 16.79
N ASP A 652 -7.40 -14.81 17.44
CA ASP A 652 -6.07 -14.97 16.84
C ASP A 652 -5.74 -16.45 16.63
N LYS A 653 -6.13 -17.31 17.57
CA LYS A 653 -6.03 -18.77 17.42
C LYS A 653 -6.87 -19.32 16.26
N LEU A 654 -8.06 -18.76 16.03
CA LEU A 654 -8.91 -19.17 14.90
C LEU A 654 -8.34 -18.70 13.56
N ILE A 655 -7.74 -17.51 13.52
CA ILE A 655 -7.06 -16.98 12.33
C ILE A 655 -5.83 -17.83 12.00
N MET A 656 -5.02 -18.19 13.01
CA MET A 656 -3.79 -18.97 12.84
C MET A 656 -4.03 -20.40 12.30
N GLN A 657 -5.25 -20.94 12.45
CA GLN A 657 -5.63 -22.24 11.86
C GLN A 657 -5.72 -22.20 10.33
N CYS A 658 -5.75 -21.02 9.70
CA CYS A 658 -5.79 -20.91 8.25
C CYS A 658 -4.40 -21.08 7.65
N PRO A 659 -4.20 -21.99 6.68
CA PRO A 659 -2.88 -22.31 6.13
C PRO A 659 -2.25 -21.14 5.36
N GLU A 660 -3.06 -20.21 4.86
CA GLU A 660 -2.58 -18.99 4.20
C GLU A 660 -1.94 -17.99 5.17
N VAL A 661 -2.25 -18.09 6.47
CA VAL A 661 -1.73 -17.20 7.50
C VAL A 661 -0.36 -17.69 7.95
N GLU A 662 0.60 -16.76 8.01
CA GLU A 662 1.97 -17.01 8.48
C GLU A 662 2.14 -16.63 9.95
N ALA A 663 1.61 -15.48 10.33
CA ALA A 663 1.66 -14.98 11.70
C ALA A 663 0.47 -14.05 11.98
N VAL A 664 0.11 -13.95 13.26
CA VAL A 664 -0.99 -13.13 13.76
C VAL A 664 -0.50 -12.31 14.95
N LEU A 665 -0.55 -10.98 14.80
CA LEU A 665 -0.29 -10.03 15.89
C LEU A 665 -1.61 -9.36 16.29
N GLY A 666 -2.19 -9.85 17.37
CA GLY A 666 -3.38 -9.28 17.96
C GLY A 666 -3.09 -8.06 18.81
N LYS A 667 -3.92 -7.02 18.67
CA LYS A 667 -3.99 -5.92 19.62
C LYS A 667 -5.43 -5.73 20.07
N ALA A 668 -5.63 -5.45 21.35
CA ALA A 668 -6.87 -4.85 21.83
C ALA A 668 -6.59 -3.57 22.62
N GLY A 669 -7.45 -2.56 22.47
CA GLY A 669 -7.17 -1.23 23.00
C GLY A 669 -6.01 -0.54 22.27
N ARG A 670 -5.30 0.33 22.99
CA ARG A 670 -4.27 1.20 22.40
C ARG A 670 -2.84 0.80 22.78
N ALA A 671 -1.91 1.06 21.87
CA ALA A 671 -0.50 1.20 22.19
C ALA A 671 -0.24 2.53 22.95
N GLU A 672 0.92 2.65 23.60
CA GLU A 672 1.31 3.88 24.30
C GLU A 672 1.83 4.92 23.29
N THR A 673 0.94 5.46 22.45
CA THR A 673 1.18 6.57 21.50
C THR A 673 -0.10 7.38 21.29
N ALA A 674 0.05 8.66 20.98
CA ALA A 674 -1.07 9.53 20.61
C ALA A 674 -1.69 9.16 19.25
N THR A 675 -0.98 8.38 18.42
CA THR A 675 -1.48 7.93 17.10
C THR A 675 -2.53 6.82 17.20
N ASP A 676 -2.74 6.26 18.40
CA ASP A 676 -3.65 5.13 18.64
C ASP A 676 -4.71 5.46 19.72
N PRO A 677 -5.88 5.98 19.33
CA PRO A 677 -6.96 6.27 20.26
C PRO A 677 -7.90 5.09 20.50
N ALA A 678 -7.50 3.85 20.15
CA ALA A 678 -8.40 2.70 20.20
C ALA A 678 -8.91 2.40 21.62
N PRO A 679 -10.24 2.28 21.84
CA PRO A 679 -10.79 1.87 23.11
C PRO A 679 -10.57 0.37 23.35
N PRO A 680 -10.64 -0.10 24.61
CA PRO A 680 -10.54 -1.53 24.92
C PRO A 680 -11.52 -2.42 24.14
N SER A 681 -12.72 -1.92 23.82
CA SER A 681 -13.75 -2.65 23.06
C SER A 681 -13.47 -2.78 21.56
N MET A 682 -12.32 -2.29 21.10
CA MET A 682 -11.86 -2.42 19.73
C MET A 682 -10.61 -3.29 19.69
N LEU A 683 -10.62 -4.27 18.80
CA LEU A 683 -9.47 -5.10 18.50
C LEU A 683 -8.92 -4.69 17.12
N GLU A 684 -7.62 -4.84 16.96
CA GLU A 684 -6.90 -4.67 15.70
C GLU A 684 -5.88 -5.82 15.60
N THR A 685 -6.20 -6.81 14.79
CA THR A 685 -5.31 -7.95 14.55
C THR A 685 -4.65 -7.79 13.20
N THR A 686 -3.32 -7.66 13.18
CA THR A 686 -2.51 -7.68 11.95
C THR A 686 -2.24 -9.13 11.57
N ILE A 687 -2.61 -9.51 10.35
CA ILE A 687 -2.51 -10.87 9.83
C ILE A 687 -1.52 -10.86 8.67
N THR A 688 -0.37 -11.49 8.88
CA THR A 688 0.65 -11.67 7.85
C THR A 688 0.33 -12.91 7.04
N LEU A 689 0.17 -12.76 5.72
CA LEU A 689 -0.14 -13.88 4.84
C LEU A 689 1.12 -14.38 4.12
N ARG A 690 1.15 -15.70 3.89
CA ARG A 690 2.21 -16.36 3.11
C ARG A 690 2.30 -15.75 1.72
N ARG A 691 3.51 -15.33 1.33
CA ARG A 691 3.76 -14.68 0.04
C ARG A 691 3.66 -15.63 -1.15
N ASP A 692 4.05 -16.90 -0.98
CA ASP A 692 3.91 -17.89 -2.06
C ASP A 692 2.46 -18.37 -2.20
N ARG A 693 1.79 -17.88 -3.25
CA ARG A 693 0.43 -18.25 -3.64
C ARG A 693 0.27 -19.74 -4.00
N ARG A 694 1.35 -20.50 -4.19
CA ARG A 694 1.29 -21.96 -4.39
C ARG A 694 0.91 -22.70 -3.11
N LEU A 695 1.22 -22.10 -1.95
CA LEU A 695 0.89 -22.63 -0.62
C LEU A 695 -0.57 -22.41 -0.24
N TRP A 696 -1.27 -21.53 -0.97
CA TRP A 696 -2.66 -21.19 -0.69
C TRP A 696 -3.61 -22.30 -1.16
N ARG A 697 -4.76 -22.43 -0.49
CA ARG A 697 -5.85 -23.28 -0.95
C ARG A 697 -6.26 -22.89 -2.38
N ARG A 698 -6.84 -23.86 -3.09
CA ARG A 698 -7.26 -23.69 -4.49
C ARG A 698 -8.78 -23.62 -4.61
N ALA A 699 -9.25 -22.67 -5.43
CA ALA A 699 -10.63 -22.54 -5.87
C ALA A 699 -10.81 -23.10 -7.29
N PRO A 700 -12.03 -23.57 -7.62
CA PRO A 700 -12.39 -23.91 -8.99
C PRO A 700 -12.28 -22.67 -9.89
N ARG A 701 -11.75 -22.84 -11.11
CA ARG A 701 -11.86 -21.79 -12.12
C ARG A 701 -13.27 -21.82 -12.72
N SER A 702 -14.03 -20.74 -12.55
CA SER A 702 -15.30 -20.59 -13.28
C SER A 702 -15.01 -20.37 -14.77
N PHE A 703 -15.69 -21.16 -15.59
CA PHE A 703 -15.75 -20.99 -17.05
C PHE A 703 -17.18 -20.61 -17.48
N ASP A 704 -17.99 -20.06 -16.57
CA ASP A 704 -19.41 -19.80 -16.84
C ASP A 704 -19.62 -18.78 -17.96
N GLY A 705 -18.66 -17.86 -18.12
CA GLY A 705 -18.61 -16.90 -19.23
C GLY A 705 -18.15 -17.47 -20.58
N TRP A 706 -17.68 -18.73 -20.64
CA TRP A 706 -17.32 -19.37 -21.91
C TRP A 706 -18.55 -20.05 -22.54
N PRO A 707 -18.72 -19.96 -23.88
CA PRO A 707 -19.74 -20.71 -24.60
C PRO A 707 -19.73 -22.20 -24.21
N GLU A 708 -20.88 -22.81 -23.98
CA GLU A 708 -20.98 -24.16 -23.39
C GLU A 708 -20.12 -25.21 -24.11
N GLY A 709 -20.02 -25.13 -25.44
CA GLY A 709 -19.22 -26.03 -26.27
C GLY A 709 -17.69 -25.85 -26.16
N THR A 710 -17.17 -24.77 -25.57
CA THR A 710 -15.73 -24.49 -25.45
C THR A 710 -15.21 -24.55 -24.01
N ARG A 711 -16.08 -24.79 -23.02
CA ARG A 711 -15.69 -24.92 -21.61
C ARG A 711 -14.68 -26.05 -21.37
N TRP A 712 -14.74 -27.14 -22.15
CA TRP A 712 -13.77 -28.24 -22.08
C TRP A 712 -12.37 -27.80 -22.52
N LEU A 713 -12.29 -26.89 -23.50
CA LEU A 713 -11.03 -26.34 -24.01
C LEU A 713 -10.34 -25.48 -22.95
N GLY A 714 -11.12 -24.66 -22.23
CA GLY A 714 -10.63 -23.85 -21.12
C GLY A 714 -10.07 -24.71 -19.97
N ARG A 715 -10.78 -25.79 -19.61
CA ARG A 715 -10.31 -26.75 -18.60
C ARG A 715 -9.04 -27.49 -19.02
N LEU A 716 -8.87 -27.74 -20.31
CA LEU A 716 -7.69 -28.42 -20.87
C LEU A 716 -6.47 -27.50 -20.95
N LEU A 717 -6.66 -26.25 -21.40
CA LEU A 717 -5.56 -25.31 -21.66
C LEU A 717 -5.06 -24.59 -20.41
N VAL A 718 -5.95 -24.24 -19.48
CA VAL A 718 -5.63 -23.33 -18.36
C VAL A 718 -5.76 -24.01 -16.98
N GLY A 719 -6.12 -25.29 -16.97
CA GLY A 719 -6.33 -26.07 -15.75
C GLY A 719 -7.68 -25.84 -15.08
N LYS A 720 -8.03 -26.72 -14.13
CA LYS A 720 -9.34 -26.70 -13.44
C LYS A 720 -9.38 -25.78 -12.22
N THR A 721 -8.24 -25.47 -11.62
CA THR A 721 -8.16 -24.77 -10.33
C THR A 721 -7.14 -23.63 -10.35
N ARG A 722 -7.36 -22.63 -9.49
CA ARG A 722 -6.42 -21.52 -9.22
C ARG A 722 -6.26 -21.33 -7.71
N PRO A 723 -5.19 -20.70 -7.22
CA PRO A 723 -5.15 -20.20 -5.85
C PRO A 723 -6.36 -19.32 -5.54
N ILE A 724 -6.83 -19.37 -4.30
CA ILE A 724 -7.91 -18.49 -3.83
C ILE A 724 -7.46 -17.03 -3.83
N THR A 725 -8.42 -16.14 -4.02
CA THR A 725 -8.24 -14.68 -3.86
C THR A 725 -8.37 -14.28 -2.40
N ILE A 726 -8.01 -13.02 -2.09
CA ILE A 726 -8.20 -12.47 -0.75
C ILE A 726 -9.69 -12.42 -0.38
N ASP A 727 -10.56 -12.03 -1.32
CA ASP A 727 -12.00 -11.98 -1.06
C ASP A 727 -12.56 -13.38 -0.76
N GLU A 728 -12.10 -14.42 -1.46
CA GLU A 728 -12.48 -15.80 -1.19
C GLU A 728 -11.91 -16.33 0.14
N LEU A 729 -10.73 -15.85 0.56
CA LEU A 729 -10.16 -16.16 1.87
C LEU A 729 -11.01 -15.56 3.01
N VAL A 730 -11.49 -14.32 2.83
CA VAL A 730 -12.28 -13.61 3.84
C VAL A 730 -13.72 -14.10 3.86
N TYR A 731 -14.38 -14.20 2.71
CA TYR A 731 -15.82 -14.43 2.59
C TYR A 731 -16.21 -15.86 2.19
N GLY A 732 -15.24 -16.72 1.86
CA GLY A 732 -15.51 -18.10 1.43
C GLY A 732 -15.79 -18.22 -0.06
N TYR A 733 -15.93 -19.46 -0.53
CA TYR A 733 -16.21 -19.78 -1.92
C TYR A 733 -16.89 -21.13 -2.08
N ASP A 734 -17.61 -21.30 -3.19
CA ASP A 734 -18.37 -22.52 -3.49
C ASP A 734 -17.68 -23.39 -4.54
N TRP A 735 -17.75 -24.70 -4.35
CA TRP A 735 -17.40 -25.68 -5.38
C TRP A 735 -18.56 -25.92 -6.35
N PRO A 736 -18.30 -26.33 -7.61
CA PRO A 736 -19.35 -26.58 -8.59
C PRO A 736 -20.30 -27.73 -8.23
N ASP A 737 -19.92 -28.57 -7.26
CA ASP A 737 -20.75 -29.64 -6.69
C ASP A 737 -21.69 -29.17 -5.58
N GLY A 738 -21.65 -27.88 -5.23
CA GLY A 738 -22.45 -27.25 -4.18
C GLY A 738 -21.78 -27.22 -2.80
N THR A 739 -20.54 -27.68 -2.66
CA THR A 739 -19.82 -27.64 -1.39
C THR A 739 -19.31 -26.23 -1.08
N HIS A 740 -19.79 -25.61 0.00
CA HIS A 740 -19.30 -24.30 0.47
C HIS A 740 -18.05 -24.46 1.34
N VAL A 741 -17.00 -23.70 1.05
CA VAL A 741 -15.81 -23.58 1.91
C VAL A 741 -15.90 -22.27 2.68
N PRO A 742 -15.99 -22.31 4.02
CA PRO A 742 -16.15 -21.10 4.82
C PRO A 742 -14.89 -20.24 4.77
N GLY A 743 -15.11 -18.93 4.66
CA GLY A 743 -14.06 -17.91 4.80
C GLY A 743 -13.78 -17.53 6.25
N LEU A 744 -12.73 -16.73 6.46
CA LEU A 744 -12.37 -16.20 7.80
C LEU A 744 -13.54 -15.50 8.49
N ASN A 745 -14.34 -14.73 7.74
CA ASN A 745 -15.47 -14.00 8.29
C ASN A 745 -16.55 -14.90 8.87
N GLU A 746 -16.75 -16.09 8.30
CA GLU A 746 -17.71 -17.09 8.78
C GLU A 746 -17.17 -17.83 10.00
N VAL A 747 -15.88 -18.19 9.99
CA VAL A 747 -15.20 -18.84 11.11
C VAL A 747 -15.20 -17.95 12.35
N LEU A 748 -15.07 -16.63 12.17
CA LEU A 748 -14.96 -15.64 13.26
C LEU A 748 -16.30 -15.02 13.67
N GLN A 749 -17.43 -15.71 13.47
CA GLN A 749 -18.72 -15.22 13.95
C GLN A 749 -18.89 -15.46 15.45
N ILE A 750 -18.43 -14.49 16.25
CA ILE A 750 -18.56 -14.52 17.72
C ILE A 750 -19.77 -13.65 18.14
N PRO A 751 -20.67 -14.15 18.99
CA PRO A 751 -21.81 -13.37 19.48
C PRO A 751 -21.37 -12.04 20.15
N GLY A 752 -21.99 -10.94 19.73
CA GLY A 752 -21.68 -9.60 20.27
C GLY A 752 -20.42 -8.94 19.69
N VAL A 753 -19.79 -9.57 18.68
CA VAL A 753 -18.63 -9.04 17.96
C VAL A 753 -19.04 -8.77 16.52
N THR A 754 -18.73 -7.58 16.01
CA THR A 754 -18.97 -7.26 14.60
C THR A 754 -17.65 -7.19 13.85
N ASN A 755 -17.51 -8.08 12.88
CA ASN A 755 -16.30 -8.23 12.07
C ASN A 755 -16.17 -7.10 11.05
N SER A 756 -14.93 -6.72 10.76
CA SER A 756 -14.54 -5.76 9.74
C SER A 756 -13.19 -6.18 9.19
N TRP A 757 -13.10 -6.32 7.87
CA TRP A 757 -11.92 -6.81 7.17
C TRP A 757 -11.39 -5.75 6.22
N THR A 758 -10.09 -5.53 6.24
CA THR A 758 -9.44 -4.48 5.45
C THR A 758 -7.93 -4.73 5.38
N MET A 759 -7.17 -3.78 4.84
CA MET A 759 -5.72 -3.85 4.71
C MET A 759 -5.05 -2.75 5.56
N PRO A 760 -3.84 -2.98 6.09
CA PRO A 760 -3.19 -2.06 7.02
C PRO A 760 -3.05 -0.61 6.52
N ILE A 761 -2.49 -0.39 5.33
CA ILE A 761 -2.21 0.95 4.80
C ILE A 761 -3.53 1.62 4.41
N ARG A 762 -4.39 0.92 3.67
CA ARG A 762 -5.70 1.44 3.24
C ARG A 762 -6.52 1.96 4.43
N THR A 763 -6.67 1.15 5.48
CA THR A 763 -7.52 1.52 6.62
C THR A 763 -7.01 2.73 7.35
N ARG A 764 -5.69 2.84 7.50
CA ARG A 764 -5.10 3.98 8.19
C ARG A 764 -5.22 5.25 7.37
N ILE A 765 -5.16 5.17 6.04
CA ILE A 765 -5.48 6.29 5.15
C ILE A 765 -6.96 6.66 5.27
N ASP A 766 -7.88 5.69 5.21
CA ASP A 766 -9.32 5.91 5.33
C ASP A 766 -9.69 6.57 6.68
N MET A 767 -9.09 6.09 7.79
CA MET A 767 -9.27 6.64 9.13
C MET A 767 -8.65 8.02 9.31
N LEU A 768 -7.43 8.26 8.80
CA LEU A 768 -6.78 9.57 8.87
C LEU A 768 -7.58 10.62 8.09
N SER A 769 -8.20 10.20 6.99
CA SER A 769 -8.83 11.12 6.05
C SER A 769 -10.31 11.37 6.41
N THR A 770 -11.08 10.33 6.76
CA THR A 770 -12.53 10.45 7.07
C THR A 770 -12.92 10.10 8.51
N GLY A 771 -12.04 9.43 9.26
CA GLY A 771 -12.34 8.82 10.56
C GLY A 771 -13.02 7.44 10.47
N ILE A 772 -13.48 7.02 9.28
CA ILE A 772 -14.23 5.78 9.08
C ILE A 772 -13.27 4.66 8.67
N LYS A 773 -13.40 3.48 9.31
CA LYS A 773 -12.59 2.28 9.03
C LYS A 773 -13.19 1.31 8.01
N THR A 774 -14.47 1.49 7.67
CA THR A 774 -15.21 0.67 6.69
C THR A 774 -15.39 1.43 5.37
N PRO A 775 -15.64 0.74 4.23
CA PRO A 775 -15.81 1.39 2.93
C PRO A 775 -16.93 2.45 2.93
N VAL A 776 -18.01 2.19 3.68
CA VAL A 776 -19.13 3.11 3.86
C VAL A 776 -19.25 3.46 5.35
N GLY A 777 -19.32 4.77 5.64
CA GLY A 777 -19.63 5.29 6.97
C GLY A 777 -20.85 6.20 6.92
N ILE A 778 -21.72 6.11 7.91
CA ILE A 778 -22.86 7.02 8.07
C ILE A 778 -22.65 7.81 9.35
N LYS A 779 -22.33 9.10 9.23
CA LYS A 779 -22.14 10.00 10.37
C LYS A 779 -23.46 10.70 10.69
N VAL A 780 -23.97 10.51 11.91
CA VAL A 780 -25.14 11.23 12.42
C VAL A 780 -24.63 12.30 13.37
N MET A 781 -24.92 13.57 13.07
CA MET A 781 -24.48 14.70 13.88
C MET A 781 -25.67 15.37 14.56
N GLY A 782 -25.49 15.80 15.81
CA GLY A 782 -26.56 16.39 16.63
C GLY A 782 -26.07 16.84 18.01
N PRO A 783 -26.94 17.46 18.83
CA PRO A 783 -26.56 17.98 20.14
C PRO A 783 -26.71 16.99 21.31
N ASP A 784 -27.52 15.93 21.18
CA ASP A 784 -27.80 14.98 22.27
C ASP A 784 -27.35 13.54 21.91
N LEU A 785 -26.59 12.92 22.81
CA LEU A 785 -25.97 11.59 22.61
C LEU A 785 -27.00 10.45 22.60
N SER A 786 -28.07 10.56 23.38
CA SER A 786 -29.10 9.52 23.48
C SER A 786 -29.88 9.41 22.17
N THR A 787 -30.31 10.56 21.64
CA THR A 787 -30.98 10.66 20.35
C THR A 787 -30.05 10.22 19.20
N LEU A 788 -28.75 10.55 19.28
CA LEU A 788 -27.76 10.08 18.31
C LEU A 788 -27.63 8.56 18.31
N ALA A 789 -27.57 7.93 19.49
CA ALA A 789 -27.52 6.48 19.62
C ALA A 789 -28.76 5.80 19.01
N GLU A 790 -29.96 6.30 19.31
CA GLU A 790 -31.21 5.77 18.76
C GLU A 790 -31.25 5.90 17.23
N LEU A 791 -30.89 7.07 16.69
CA LEU A 791 -30.84 7.30 15.25
C LEU A 791 -29.83 6.40 14.57
N ALA A 792 -28.62 6.24 15.13
CA ALA A 792 -27.59 5.36 14.60
C ALA A 792 -28.06 3.88 14.57
N GLU A 793 -28.68 3.39 15.64
CA GLU A 793 -29.24 2.04 15.70
C GLU A 793 -30.36 1.84 14.67
N ARG A 794 -31.28 2.80 14.56
CA ARG A 794 -32.36 2.74 13.56
C ARG A 794 -31.82 2.74 12.14
N ILE A 795 -30.82 3.56 11.84
CA ILE A 795 -30.14 3.60 10.53
C ILE A 795 -29.47 2.25 10.24
N ALA A 796 -28.71 1.71 11.18
CA ALA A 796 -28.06 0.41 11.04
C ALA A 796 -29.09 -0.72 10.79
N GLY A 797 -30.23 -0.68 11.50
CA GLY A 797 -31.34 -1.60 11.29
C GLY A 797 -31.98 -1.49 9.91
N VAL A 798 -32.22 -0.27 9.41
CA VAL A 798 -32.77 -0.03 8.07
C VAL A 798 -31.85 -0.59 6.98
N VAL A 799 -30.55 -0.30 7.07
CA VAL A 799 -29.58 -0.75 6.08
C VAL A 799 -29.45 -2.28 6.05
N LYS A 800 -29.65 -2.96 7.20
CA LYS A 800 -29.69 -4.43 7.29
C LYS A 800 -31.00 -5.07 6.83
N THR A 801 -32.11 -4.33 6.80
CA THR A 801 -33.46 -4.91 6.56
C THR A 801 -34.04 -4.58 5.19
N ASP A 802 -33.67 -3.45 4.59
CA ASP A 802 -34.18 -3.04 3.27
C ASP A 802 -33.78 -4.05 2.17
N ASP A 803 -34.74 -4.43 1.32
CA ASP A 803 -34.56 -5.46 0.30
C ASP A 803 -33.39 -5.19 -0.65
N ARG A 804 -33.06 -3.92 -0.90
CA ARG A 804 -32.01 -3.52 -1.85
C ARG A 804 -30.62 -3.47 -1.22
N THR A 805 -30.52 -3.32 0.09
CA THR A 805 -29.23 -3.22 0.81
C THR A 805 -28.92 -4.48 1.61
N ARG A 806 -29.93 -5.21 2.11
CA ARG A 806 -29.78 -6.38 2.98
C ARG A 806 -28.83 -7.44 2.42
N ARG A 807 -28.95 -7.78 1.13
CA ARG A 807 -28.11 -8.82 0.49
C ARG A 807 -26.64 -8.43 0.35
N HIS A 808 -26.36 -7.14 0.43
CA HIS A 808 -25.03 -6.56 0.18
C HIS A 808 -24.41 -5.98 1.45
N THR A 809 -25.12 -6.00 2.57
CA THR A 809 -24.62 -5.50 3.86
C THR A 809 -24.09 -6.69 4.64
N VAL A 810 -22.77 -6.83 4.71
CA VAL A 810 -22.13 -7.88 5.52
C VAL A 810 -22.31 -7.56 6.99
N SER A 811 -21.99 -6.32 7.35
CA SER A 811 -22.17 -5.82 8.70
C SER A 811 -22.55 -4.34 8.69
N ALA A 812 -23.34 -3.94 9.69
CA ALA A 812 -23.62 -2.54 9.98
C ALA A 812 -23.63 -2.37 11.49
N PHE A 813 -22.59 -1.74 12.03
CA PHE A 813 -22.41 -1.54 13.46
C PHE A 813 -22.58 -0.06 13.81
N PRO A 814 -23.65 0.29 14.55
CA PRO A 814 -23.77 1.62 15.13
C PRO A 814 -22.84 1.72 16.33
N GLU A 815 -21.95 2.69 16.31
CA GLU A 815 -21.12 2.97 17.47
C GLU A 815 -21.99 3.40 18.66
N LYS A 816 -21.70 2.84 19.82
CA LYS A 816 -22.46 3.08 21.04
C LYS A 816 -22.07 4.42 21.67
N SER A 817 -22.81 5.47 21.34
CA SER A 817 -22.65 6.79 21.98
C SER A 817 -23.11 6.81 23.44
N VAL A 818 -23.94 5.85 23.85
CA VAL A 818 -24.40 5.59 25.22
C VAL A 818 -24.29 4.09 25.48
N GLY A 819 -24.00 3.69 26.73
CA GLY A 819 -23.96 2.27 27.11
C GLY A 819 -22.82 1.90 28.07
N GLY A 820 -21.89 2.83 28.32
CA GLY A 820 -20.84 2.68 29.32
C GLY A 820 -21.42 2.55 30.73
N ASN A 821 -20.77 1.72 31.56
CA ASN A 821 -21.17 1.52 32.96
C ASN A 821 -20.47 2.55 33.86
N TYR A 822 -21.24 3.34 34.61
CA TYR A 822 -20.71 4.33 35.54
C TYR A 822 -21.13 4.02 36.98
N PHE A 823 -20.21 4.27 37.92
CA PHE A 823 -20.47 4.34 39.35
C PHE A 823 -20.39 5.81 39.77
N ASP A 824 -21.55 6.42 40.01
CA ASP A 824 -21.62 7.81 40.46
C ASP A 824 -21.63 7.87 41.97
N ILE A 825 -20.78 8.73 42.52
CA ILE A 825 -20.71 9.04 43.94
C ILE A 825 -21.24 10.46 44.13
N GLY A 826 -22.53 10.57 44.43
CA GLY A 826 -23.23 11.82 44.71
C GLY A 826 -22.94 12.29 46.13
N ILE A 827 -21.88 13.10 46.28
CA ILE A 827 -21.43 13.64 47.57
C ILE A 827 -22.47 14.62 48.12
N ASP A 828 -22.97 14.35 49.33
CA ASP A 828 -23.90 15.24 50.03
C ASP A 828 -23.11 16.35 50.73
N ARG A 829 -23.26 17.57 50.22
CA ARG A 829 -22.53 18.74 50.73
C ARG A 829 -22.97 19.15 52.13
N GLU A 830 -24.22 18.89 52.51
CA GLU A 830 -24.73 19.24 53.83
C GLU A 830 -24.21 18.24 54.88
N GLU A 831 -24.22 16.94 54.56
CA GLU A 831 -23.73 15.91 55.48
C GLU A 831 -22.21 16.00 55.68
N ILE A 832 -21.41 16.17 54.62
CA ILE A 832 -19.94 16.32 54.79
C ILE A 832 -19.58 17.56 55.63
N ALA A 833 -20.36 18.65 55.51
CA ALA A 833 -20.10 19.87 56.25
C ALA A 833 -20.31 19.69 57.76
N ARG A 834 -21.23 18.82 58.19
CA ARG A 834 -21.42 18.46 59.60
C ARG A 834 -20.18 17.83 60.22
N TYR A 835 -19.40 17.12 59.41
CA TYR A 835 -18.14 16.50 59.82
C TYR A 835 -16.91 17.39 59.57
N GLY A 836 -17.12 18.63 59.12
CA GLY A 836 -16.03 19.57 58.78
C GLY A 836 -15.22 19.14 57.55
N LEU A 837 -15.81 18.31 56.68
CA LEU A 837 -15.17 17.80 55.47
C LEU A 837 -15.46 18.69 54.26
N THR A 838 -14.49 18.80 53.37
CA THR A 838 -14.67 19.38 52.04
C THR A 838 -14.99 18.29 51.02
N VAL A 839 -15.48 18.69 49.84
CA VAL A 839 -15.66 17.75 48.72
C VAL A 839 -14.32 17.12 48.31
N GLY A 840 -13.22 17.87 48.39
CA GLY A 840 -11.88 17.38 48.09
C GLY A 840 -11.45 16.24 49.01
N ASP A 841 -11.77 16.33 50.31
CA ASP A 841 -11.41 15.29 51.29
C ASP A 841 -12.07 13.94 50.96
N VAL A 842 -13.34 13.97 50.54
CA VAL A 842 -14.06 12.76 50.11
C VAL A 842 -13.52 12.25 48.78
N GLN A 843 -13.29 13.14 47.81
CA GLN A 843 -12.75 12.77 46.49
C GLN A 843 -11.34 12.17 46.57
N ASP A 844 -10.48 12.66 47.45
CA ASP A 844 -9.15 12.11 47.69
C ASP A 844 -9.19 10.64 48.13
N VAL A 845 -10.17 10.29 48.97
CA VAL A 845 -10.42 8.90 49.39
C VAL A 845 -10.93 8.08 48.22
N VAL A 846 -11.87 8.59 47.42
CA VAL A 846 -12.36 7.90 46.22
C VAL A 846 -11.21 7.60 45.25
N MET A 847 -10.38 8.59 44.93
CA MET A 847 -9.25 8.44 43.99
C MET A 847 -8.20 7.44 44.50
N SER A 848 -7.89 7.46 45.79
CA SER A 848 -6.88 6.59 46.39
C SER A 848 -7.46 5.21 46.71
N ALA A 849 -8.44 5.12 47.62
CA ALA A 849 -8.96 3.85 48.13
C ALA A 849 -9.65 3.01 47.04
N MET A 850 -10.47 3.63 46.17
CA MET A 850 -11.23 2.92 45.14
C MET A 850 -10.49 2.91 43.79
N GLY A 851 -10.02 4.07 43.34
CA GLY A 851 -9.42 4.26 42.02
C GLY A 851 -7.99 3.73 41.88
N GLY A 852 -7.24 3.62 42.98
CA GLY A 852 -5.85 3.19 42.97
C GLY A 852 -4.94 4.14 42.21
N MET A 853 -5.18 5.45 42.37
CA MET A 853 -4.37 6.53 41.80
C MET A 853 -2.88 6.33 42.09
N SER A 854 -2.04 6.54 41.07
CA SER A 854 -0.58 6.59 41.27
C SER A 854 -0.22 7.88 42.01
N ILE A 855 0.51 7.73 43.11
CA ILE A 855 0.83 8.82 44.04
C ILE A 855 2.26 9.35 43.89
N ASP A 856 3.18 8.51 43.42
CA ASP A 856 4.60 8.80 43.20
C ASP A 856 5.24 7.73 42.30
N HIS A 857 6.53 7.84 41.96
CA HIS A 857 7.29 6.85 41.17
C HIS A 857 8.62 6.48 41.83
N THR A 858 8.99 5.20 41.82
CA THR A 858 10.37 4.81 42.15
C THR A 858 11.34 5.24 41.05
N VAL A 859 12.58 5.52 41.45
CA VAL A 859 13.67 5.95 40.56
C VAL A 859 14.74 4.86 40.52
N GLU A 860 14.66 3.97 39.53
CA GLU A 860 15.52 2.80 39.38
C GLU A 860 16.51 2.96 38.22
N GLY A 861 17.43 3.93 38.33
CA GLY A 861 18.33 4.29 37.23
C GLY A 861 17.60 5.16 36.19
N LEU A 862 17.46 4.68 34.96
CA LEU A 862 16.60 5.32 33.94
C LEU A 862 15.13 4.94 34.13
N GLU A 863 14.86 3.79 34.74
CA GLU A 863 13.52 3.24 34.88
C GLU A 863 12.70 4.01 35.92
N ARG A 864 11.40 4.16 35.65
CA ARG A 864 10.44 4.79 36.56
C ARG A 864 9.21 3.90 36.67
N TYR A 865 8.85 3.53 37.89
CA TYR A 865 7.69 2.67 38.15
C TYR A 865 6.71 3.33 39.11
N PRO A 866 5.41 3.33 38.81
CA PRO A 866 4.42 3.97 39.67
C PRO A 866 4.30 3.26 41.01
N ILE A 867 4.07 4.05 42.05
CA ILE A 867 3.59 3.62 43.37
C ILE A 867 2.11 4.04 43.46
N ASN A 868 1.22 3.11 43.80
CA ASN A 868 -0.18 3.43 44.09
C ASN A 868 -0.60 2.99 45.48
N VAL A 869 -1.66 3.61 45.98
CA VAL A 869 -2.29 3.29 47.25
C VAL A 869 -3.73 2.94 46.96
N ARG A 870 -4.23 1.83 47.51
CA ARG A 870 -5.62 1.38 47.31
C ARG A 870 -6.09 0.42 48.40
N TYR A 871 -7.39 0.19 48.49
CA TYR A 871 -7.93 -0.87 49.35
C TYR A 871 -7.83 -2.26 48.71
N PRO A 872 -7.89 -3.33 49.54
CA PRO A 872 -8.09 -4.71 49.10
C PRO A 872 -9.24 -4.82 48.11
N HIS A 873 -9.17 -5.80 47.21
CA HIS A 873 -10.16 -5.94 46.14
C HIS A 873 -11.56 -6.23 46.68
N GLU A 874 -11.64 -7.00 47.76
CA GLU A 874 -12.84 -7.45 48.46
C GLU A 874 -13.62 -6.29 49.11
N LEU A 875 -12.96 -5.14 49.31
CA LEU A 875 -13.60 -3.93 49.86
C LEU A 875 -14.09 -2.97 48.77
N ARG A 876 -13.94 -3.35 47.49
CA ARG A 876 -14.28 -2.53 46.32
C ARG A 876 -14.82 -3.34 45.14
N ASP A 877 -15.25 -4.57 45.39
CA ASP A 877 -15.82 -5.46 44.38
C ASP A 877 -17.34 -5.24 44.19
N ASN A 878 -18.02 -4.68 45.19
CA ASN A 878 -19.44 -4.42 45.19
C ASN A 878 -19.81 -3.08 45.86
N ILE A 879 -21.04 -2.61 45.63
CA ILE A 879 -21.53 -1.30 46.09
C ILE A 879 -21.57 -1.22 47.63
N ASP A 880 -21.98 -2.28 48.31
CA ASP A 880 -22.10 -2.27 49.77
C ASP A 880 -20.73 -2.20 50.44
N ALA A 881 -19.72 -2.85 49.88
CA ALA A 881 -18.32 -2.71 50.28
C ALA A 881 -17.81 -1.28 50.03
N LEU A 882 -18.11 -0.70 48.86
CA LEU A 882 -17.73 0.69 48.56
C LEU A 882 -18.34 1.69 49.56
N ARG A 883 -19.59 1.49 50.00
CA ARG A 883 -20.25 2.33 51.03
C ARG A 883 -19.53 2.31 52.39
N GLN A 884 -18.79 1.25 52.67
CA GLN A 884 -18.03 1.09 53.92
C GLN A 884 -16.64 1.73 53.85
N THR A 885 -16.25 2.30 52.70
CA THR A 885 -14.97 3.01 52.56
C THR A 885 -14.88 4.16 53.57
N LEU A 886 -13.81 4.21 54.35
CA LEU A 886 -13.70 5.14 55.47
C LEU A 886 -13.09 6.49 55.04
N VAL A 887 -13.76 7.58 55.39
CA VAL A 887 -13.30 8.96 55.19
C VAL A 887 -12.88 9.56 56.54
N PRO A 888 -11.63 10.01 56.69
CA PRO A 888 -11.14 10.59 57.93
C PRO A 888 -11.63 12.03 58.10
N THR A 889 -12.17 12.36 59.28
CA THR A 889 -12.59 13.72 59.66
C THR A 889 -11.45 14.50 60.33
N PRO A 890 -11.49 15.84 60.34
CA PRO A 890 -10.51 16.66 61.07
C PRO A 890 -10.47 16.36 62.57
N SER A 891 -11.57 15.84 63.13
CA SER A 891 -11.66 15.43 64.54
C SER A 891 -10.95 14.11 64.86
N GLY A 892 -10.44 13.40 63.85
CA GLY A 892 -9.81 12.07 63.99
C GLY A 892 -10.80 10.90 63.88
N ALA A 893 -12.11 11.14 63.95
CA ALA A 893 -13.11 10.12 63.66
C ALA A 893 -13.08 9.71 62.17
N GLN A 894 -13.44 8.47 61.85
CA GLN A 894 -13.58 7.99 60.48
C GLN A 894 -15.04 7.63 60.19
N VAL A 895 -15.57 8.13 59.08
CA VAL A 895 -16.99 7.99 58.72
C VAL A 895 -17.09 7.21 57.41
N PRO A 896 -17.95 6.17 57.31
CA PRO A 896 -18.19 5.47 56.06
C PRO A 896 -18.73 6.41 54.98
N ILE A 897 -18.25 6.28 53.75
CA ILE A 897 -18.67 7.13 52.64
C ILE A 897 -20.17 7.02 52.34
N GLY A 898 -20.81 5.88 52.68
CA GLY A 898 -22.26 5.72 52.55
C GLY A 898 -23.10 6.66 53.42
N GLN A 899 -22.52 7.28 54.46
CA GLN A 899 -23.18 8.34 55.23
C GLN A 899 -22.94 9.73 54.64
N LEU A 900 -21.92 9.87 53.78
CA LEU A 900 -21.46 11.13 53.21
C LEU A 900 -21.87 11.33 51.76
N ALA A 901 -22.17 10.23 51.05
CA ALA A 901 -22.47 10.22 49.64
C ALA A 901 -23.40 9.06 49.27
N SER A 902 -24.23 9.30 48.26
CA SER A 902 -25.01 8.24 47.60
C SER A 902 -24.16 7.59 46.49
N ILE A 903 -24.28 6.27 46.34
CA ILE A 903 -23.62 5.52 45.25
C ILE A 903 -24.72 4.94 44.36
N SER A 904 -24.70 5.30 43.07
CA SER A 904 -25.67 4.84 42.07
C SER A 904 -24.98 4.36 40.80
N VAL A 905 -25.53 3.31 40.18
CA VAL A 905 -25.08 2.80 38.88
C VAL A 905 -25.98 3.35 37.80
N HIS A 906 -25.40 3.95 36.77
CA HIS A 906 -26.15 4.40 35.62
C HIS A 906 -25.39 4.13 34.30
N LYS A 907 -26.11 4.22 33.19
CA LYS A 907 -25.53 4.11 31.85
C LYS A 907 -25.16 5.50 31.33
N GLY A 908 -23.90 5.67 30.98
CA GLY A 908 -23.35 6.91 30.46
C GLY A 908 -22.65 6.73 29.11
N PRO A 909 -22.06 7.81 28.56
CA PRO A 909 -21.33 7.77 27.30
C PRO A 909 -19.95 7.13 27.48
N PRO A 910 -19.65 5.99 26.84
CA PRO A 910 -18.36 5.32 26.99
C PRO A 910 -17.21 6.10 26.33
N MET A 911 -17.51 6.81 25.25
CA MET A 911 -16.61 7.69 24.54
C MET A 911 -17.45 8.78 23.87
N ILE A 912 -17.03 10.04 24.02
CA ILE A 912 -17.68 11.17 23.36
C ILE A 912 -16.89 11.51 22.12
N LYS A 913 -17.51 11.38 20.94
CA LYS A 913 -16.94 11.80 19.67
C LYS A 913 -17.52 13.13 19.23
N SER A 914 -16.63 14.01 18.78
CA SER A 914 -17.01 15.29 18.19
C SER A 914 -16.22 15.54 16.91
N GLU A 915 -16.90 16.09 15.90
CA GLU A 915 -16.29 16.50 14.63
C GLU A 915 -16.74 17.94 14.35
N ASN A 916 -15.78 18.85 14.13
CA ASN A 916 -16.04 20.28 14.01
C ASN A 916 -16.88 20.86 15.17
N ALA A 917 -16.54 20.46 16.41
CA ALA A 917 -17.23 20.82 17.65
C ALA A 917 -18.72 20.39 17.74
N ARG A 918 -19.17 19.46 16.89
CA ARG A 918 -20.51 18.86 16.96
C ARG A 918 -20.41 17.40 17.38
N LEU A 919 -21.29 16.96 18.27
CA LEU A 919 -21.34 15.55 18.67
C LEU A 919 -21.78 14.70 17.47
N THR A 920 -21.19 13.52 17.37
CA THR A 920 -21.39 12.61 16.24
C THR A 920 -21.43 11.16 16.69
N SER A 921 -22.29 10.38 16.04
CA SER A 921 -22.34 8.92 16.16
C SER A 921 -22.16 8.32 14.78
N TRP A 922 -21.30 7.31 14.68
CA TRP A 922 -20.92 6.70 13.41
C TRP A 922 -21.55 5.33 13.26
N VAL A 923 -22.06 5.03 12.07
CA VAL A 923 -22.44 3.67 11.68
C VAL A 923 -21.41 3.17 10.68
N PHE A 924 -20.65 2.15 11.10
CA PHE A 924 -19.69 1.45 10.25
C PHE A 924 -20.42 0.41 9.42
N VAL A 925 -20.31 0.48 8.10
CA VAL A 925 -21.04 -0.40 7.19
C VAL A 925 -20.06 -1.10 6.26
N ASP A 926 -20.00 -2.41 6.38
CA ASP A 926 -19.22 -3.28 5.51
C ASP A 926 -20.12 -3.90 4.43
N ILE A 927 -19.62 -3.94 3.20
CA ILE A 927 -20.43 -4.27 2.01
C ILE A 927 -19.77 -5.37 1.17
N ALA A 928 -20.60 -6.24 0.58
CA ALA A 928 -20.15 -7.28 -0.34
C ALA A 928 -21.04 -7.41 -1.57
N GLY A 929 -20.42 -7.70 -2.71
CA GLY A 929 -21.11 -7.99 -3.98
C GLY A 929 -21.82 -6.80 -4.64
N LEU A 930 -21.69 -5.57 -4.11
CA LEU A 930 -22.19 -4.35 -4.74
C LEU A 930 -21.17 -3.23 -4.60
N ASP A 931 -21.13 -2.34 -5.60
CA ASP A 931 -20.24 -1.19 -5.59
C ASP A 931 -20.68 -0.10 -4.60
N VAL A 932 -19.71 0.64 -4.06
CA VAL A 932 -19.91 1.66 -3.02
C VAL A 932 -20.93 2.71 -3.46
N GLY A 933 -20.85 3.22 -4.69
CA GLY A 933 -21.72 4.30 -5.14
C GLY A 933 -23.18 3.88 -5.30
N THR A 934 -23.43 2.70 -5.91
CA THR A 934 -24.79 2.15 -6.02
C THR A 934 -25.36 1.80 -4.66
N TYR A 935 -24.55 1.20 -3.78
CA TYR A 935 -24.95 0.87 -2.41
C TYR A 935 -25.40 2.13 -1.65
N VAL A 936 -24.58 3.18 -1.63
CA VAL A 936 -24.91 4.45 -0.96
C VAL A 936 -26.15 5.09 -1.58
N ALA A 937 -26.35 5.00 -2.89
CA ALA A 937 -27.55 5.52 -3.54
C ALA A 937 -28.84 4.78 -3.11
N HIS A 938 -28.75 3.46 -2.89
CA HIS A 938 -29.85 2.66 -2.33
C HIS A 938 -30.07 2.96 -0.85
N ALA A 939 -29.00 2.92 -0.05
CA ALA A 939 -29.05 3.18 1.39
C ALA A 939 -29.56 4.59 1.70
N ARG A 940 -29.14 5.62 0.95
CA ARG A 940 -29.64 7.00 1.08
C ARG A 940 -31.15 7.09 0.87
N LYS A 941 -31.69 6.37 -0.12
CA LYS A 941 -33.14 6.32 -0.37
C LYS A 941 -33.89 5.54 0.71
N ALA A 942 -33.32 4.44 1.20
CA ALA A 942 -33.92 3.62 2.26
C ALA A 942 -33.99 4.39 3.58
N VAL A 943 -32.88 5.03 3.98
CA VAL A 943 -32.79 5.85 5.19
C VAL A 943 -33.71 7.07 5.11
N ALA A 944 -33.74 7.79 3.98
CA ALA A 944 -34.59 8.97 3.82
C ALA A 944 -36.10 8.65 3.90
N ARG A 945 -36.51 7.43 3.55
CA ARG A 945 -37.92 6.98 3.66
C ARG A 945 -38.28 6.49 5.06
N SER A 946 -37.33 5.86 5.74
CA SER A 946 -37.59 5.10 6.97
C SER A 946 -37.20 5.83 8.25
N VAL A 947 -36.37 6.87 8.17
CA VAL A 947 -35.83 7.61 9.31
C VAL A 947 -36.16 9.10 9.19
N THR A 948 -36.97 9.61 10.12
CA THR A 948 -37.28 11.03 10.25
C THR A 948 -36.30 11.70 11.20
N LEU A 949 -35.57 12.72 10.74
CA LEU A 949 -34.58 13.43 11.55
C LEU A 949 -35.23 14.57 12.35
N PRO A 950 -34.97 14.68 13.66
CA PRO A 950 -35.36 15.84 14.45
C PRO A 950 -34.60 17.12 14.01
N PRO A 951 -35.11 18.33 14.33
CA PRO A 951 -34.40 19.58 14.08
C PRO A 951 -33.01 19.59 14.76
N GLY A 952 -32.00 20.09 14.06
CA GLY A 952 -30.61 20.13 14.56
C GLY A 952 -29.78 18.86 14.29
N TYR A 953 -30.39 17.83 13.69
CA TYR A 953 -29.70 16.60 13.28
C TYR A 953 -29.49 16.55 11.76
N ASN A 954 -28.36 15.98 11.34
CA ASN A 954 -28.08 15.72 9.94
C ASN A 954 -27.27 14.44 9.76
N ILE A 955 -27.41 13.83 8.59
CA ILE A 955 -26.66 12.65 8.18
C ILE A 955 -25.64 13.07 7.13
N VAL A 956 -24.39 12.65 7.33
CA VAL A 956 -23.29 12.79 6.36
C VAL A 956 -22.85 11.39 5.94
N TRP A 957 -22.80 11.16 4.63
CA TRP A 957 -22.29 9.92 4.05
C TRP A 957 -20.79 10.08 3.86
N SER A 958 -20.02 9.22 4.52
CA SER A 958 -18.58 9.32 4.72
C SER A 958 -17.89 8.01 4.30
N GLY A 959 -16.57 7.97 4.42
CA GLY A 959 -15.75 6.87 3.93
C GLY A 959 -15.36 7.15 2.48
N GLN A 960 -15.21 6.10 1.66
CA GLN A 960 -14.72 6.26 0.29
C GLN A 960 -15.66 7.09 -0.61
N TYR A 961 -16.96 7.08 -0.29
CA TYR A 961 -17.96 7.83 -1.05
C TYR A 961 -17.74 9.35 -1.01
N GLU A 962 -17.26 9.90 0.10
CA GLU A 962 -17.03 11.34 0.26
C GLU A 962 -15.99 11.84 -0.76
N TYR A 963 -14.89 11.10 -0.93
CA TYR A 963 -13.86 11.44 -1.92
C TYR A 963 -14.30 11.20 -3.35
N MET A 964 -15.11 10.17 -3.61
CA MET A 964 -15.72 9.99 -4.93
C MET A 964 -16.55 11.21 -5.32
N GLU A 965 -17.36 11.73 -4.40
CA GLU A 965 -18.20 12.90 -4.64
C GLU A 965 -17.34 14.17 -4.83
N ALA A 966 -16.32 14.37 -3.99
CA ALA A 966 -15.39 15.49 -4.09
C ALA A 966 -14.60 15.48 -5.41
N ALA A 967 -14.03 14.32 -5.79
CA ALA A 967 -13.30 14.16 -7.03
C ALA A 967 -14.19 14.35 -8.26
N ARG A 968 -15.41 13.80 -8.26
CA ARG A 968 -16.40 14.02 -9.34
C ARG A 968 -16.72 15.50 -9.51
N LYS A 969 -16.94 16.23 -8.42
CA LYS A 969 -17.21 17.67 -8.47
C LYS A 969 -16.04 18.45 -9.09
N ARG A 970 -14.80 18.16 -8.68
CA ARG A 970 -13.60 18.78 -9.27
C ARG A 970 -13.44 18.44 -10.75
N LEU A 971 -13.51 17.16 -11.12
CA LEU A 971 -13.37 16.70 -12.51
C LEU A 971 -14.46 17.28 -13.42
N SER A 972 -15.69 17.47 -12.93
CA SER A 972 -16.79 18.05 -13.73
C SER A 972 -16.52 19.47 -14.21
N VAL A 973 -15.65 20.22 -13.54
CA VAL A 973 -15.23 21.57 -13.92
C VAL A 973 -13.96 21.54 -14.77
N VAL A 974 -12.99 20.69 -14.39
CA VAL A 974 -11.64 20.74 -14.96
C VAL A 974 -11.54 19.98 -16.29
N VAL A 975 -12.29 18.88 -16.46
CA VAL A 975 -12.31 18.13 -17.73
C VAL A 975 -12.80 19.01 -18.91
N PRO A 976 -13.90 19.78 -18.79
CA PRO A 976 -14.28 20.74 -19.83
C PRO A 976 -13.20 21.78 -20.14
N LEU A 977 -12.53 22.33 -19.11
CA LEU A 977 -11.45 23.31 -19.29
C LEU A 977 -10.27 22.73 -20.08
N ALA A 978 -9.84 21.50 -19.74
CA ALA A 978 -8.81 20.80 -20.51
C ALA A 978 -9.29 20.51 -21.95
N GLY A 979 -10.57 20.17 -22.13
CA GLY A 979 -11.19 20.06 -23.44
C GLY A 979 -11.04 21.33 -24.28
N VAL A 980 -11.26 22.52 -23.69
CA VAL A 980 -11.03 23.81 -24.37
C VAL A 980 -9.56 24.00 -24.76
N ILE A 981 -8.62 23.64 -23.90
CA ILE A 981 -7.18 23.70 -24.20
C ILE A 981 -6.83 22.75 -25.35
N ILE A 982 -7.33 21.51 -25.32
CA ILE A 982 -7.13 20.53 -26.40
C ILE A 982 -7.72 21.05 -27.72
N LEU A 983 -8.93 21.64 -27.71
CA LEU A 983 -9.53 22.25 -28.90
C LEU A 983 -8.67 23.39 -29.45
N LEU A 984 -8.09 24.22 -28.58
CA LEU A 984 -7.20 25.31 -28.98
C LEU A 984 -5.90 24.77 -29.60
N LEU A 985 -5.28 23.76 -28.97
CA LEU A 985 -4.08 23.11 -29.51
C LEU A 985 -4.36 22.40 -30.85
N LEU A 986 -5.52 21.75 -30.98
CA LEU A 986 -5.97 21.14 -32.23
C LEU A 986 -6.20 22.18 -33.33
N TYR A 987 -6.78 23.32 -32.98
CA TYR A 987 -6.94 24.43 -33.92
C TYR A 987 -5.59 25.02 -34.34
N MET A 988 -4.64 25.16 -33.41
CA MET A 988 -3.27 25.61 -33.73
C MET A 988 -2.56 24.63 -34.66
N ALA A 989 -2.71 23.32 -34.42
CA ALA A 989 -2.11 22.27 -35.24
C ALA A 989 -2.73 22.19 -36.65
N THR A 990 -4.06 22.25 -36.75
CA THR A 990 -4.78 22.02 -38.02
C THR A 990 -5.18 23.28 -38.77
N LYS A 991 -5.18 24.44 -38.12
CA LYS A 991 -5.64 25.75 -38.62
C LYS A 991 -7.05 25.74 -39.24
N SER A 992 -7.93 24.82 -38.82
CA SER A 992 -9.29 24.70 -39.36
C SER A 992 -10.25 24.03 -38.38
N TRP A 993 -11.33 24.74 -38.03
CA TRP A 993 -12.38 24.21 -37.14
C TRP A 993 -13.08 22.96 -37.68
N LEU A 994 -13.20 22.83 -39.00
CA LEU A 994 -13.77 21.65 -39.62
C LEU A 994 -12.88 20.41 -39.40
N ARG A 995 -11.55 20.60 -39.48
CA ARG A 995 -10.57 19.55 -39.18
C ARG A 995 -10.62 19.17 -37.70
N VAL A 996 -10.70 20.16 -36.82
CA VAL A 996 -10.89 19.93 -35.37
C VAL A 996 -12.17 19.12 -35.10
N ALA A 997 -13.29 19.44 -35.75
CA ALA A 997 -14.54 18.70 -35.57
C ALA A 997 -14.43 17.24 -35.99
N ILE A 998 -13.72 16.94 -37.09
CA ILE A 998 -13.45 15.56 -37.52
C ILE A 998 -12.63 14.81 -36.47
N LEU A 999 -11.64 15.47 -35.87
CA LEU A 999 -10.79 14.87 -34.83
C LEU A 999 -11.55 14.63 -33.53
N VAL A 1000 -12.35 15.58 -33.07
CA VAL A 1000 -13.17 15.43 -31.84
C VAL A 1000 -14.21 14.32 -32.00
N LEU A 1001 -14.69 14.07 -33.22
CA LEU A 1001 -15.62 12.99 -33.51
C LEU A 1001 -15.02 11.60 -33.25
N SER A 1002 -13.69 11.42 -33.13
CA SER A 1002 -13.10 10.14 -32.72
C SER A 1002 -13.27 9.83 -31.24
N LEU A 1003 -13.46 10.84 -30.39
CA LEU A 1003 -13.53 10.66 -28.93
C LEU A 1003 -14.70 9.75 -28.50
N PRO A 1004 -15.95 9.96 -28.96
CA PRO A 1004 -17.04 9.03 -28.62
C PRO A 1004 -16.77 7.59 -29.08
N PHE A 1005 -16.02 7.41 -30.17
CA PHE A 1005 -15.71 6.09 -30.71
C PHE A 1005 -14.64 5.36 -29.90
N SER A 1006 -13.64 6.06 -29.36
CA SER A 1006 -12.67 5.45 -28.46
C SER A 1006 -13.33 5.03 -27.14
N LEU A 1007 -14.31 5.78 -26.65
CA LEU A 1007 -15.07 5.41 -25.45
C LEU A 1007 -15.85 4.10 -25.59
N VAL A 1008 -16.24 3.71 -26.83
CA VAL A 1008 -16.92 2.43 -27.07
C VAL A 1008 -16.08 1.27 -26.58
N GLY A 1009 -14.85 1.13 -27.09
CA GLY A 1009 -14.00 0.02 -26.71
C GLY A 1009 -13.57 0.06 -25.25
N ALA A 1010 -13.40 1.26 -24.68
CA ALA A 1010 -13.12 1.42 -23.26
C ALA A 1010 -14.24 0.83 -22.40
N VAL A 1011 -15.50 1.22 -22.64
CA VAL A 1011 -16.66 0.74 -21.87
C VAL A 1011 -16.88 -0.76 -22.05
N TRP A 1012 -16.78 -1.27 -23.29
CA TRP A 1012 -16.99 -2.69 -23.55
C TRP A 1012 -15.92 -3.56 -22.90
N LEU A 1013 -14.65 -3.15 -22.94
CA LEU A 1013 -13.59 -3.93 -22.31
C LEU A 1013 -13.72 -3.93 -20.78
N LEU A 1014 -14.07 -2.79 -20.18
CA LEU A 1014 -14.37 -2.72 -18.73
C LEU A 1014 -15.53 -3.63 -18.35
N TYR A 1015 -16.59 -3.67 -19.16
CA TYR A 1015 -17.73 -4.54 -18.94
C TYR A 1015 -17.38 -6.04 -19.05
N ILE A 1016 -16.54 -6.41 -20.03
CA ILE A 1016 -16.10 -7.80 -20.22
C ILE A 1016 -15.19 -8.26 -19.07
N LEU A 1017 -14.35 -7.37 -18.55
CA LEU A 1017 -13.43 -7.64 -17.46
C LEU A 1017 -14.06 -7.50 -16.07
N ASP A 1018 -15.35 -7.15 -16.00
CA ASP A 1018 -16.09 -6.92 -14.75
C ASP A 1018 -15.41 -5.87 -13.85
N TYR A 1019 -14.95 -4.77 -14.46
CA TYR A 1019 -14.33 -3.66 -13.74
C TYR A 1019 -15.33 -2.54 -13.45
N ASN A 1020 -15.26 -2.01 -12.23
CA ASN A 1020 -16.02 -0.82 -11.83
C ASN A 1020 -15.41 0.48 -12.39
N LEU A 1021 -16.23 1.51 -12.50
CA LEU A 1021 -15.78 2.88 -12.72
C LEU A 1021 -15.10 3.42 -11.46
N SER A 1022 -13.78 3.48 -11.48
CA SER A 1022 -12.93 4.09 -10.46
C SER A 1022 -12.21 5.33 -10.95
N LEU A 1023 -11.54 6.05 -10.04
CA LEU A 1023 -10.64 7.14 -10.43
C LEU A 1023 -9.54 6.67 -11.39
N ALA A 1024 -8.97 5.48 -11.19
CA ALA A 1024 -7.97 4.90 -12.08
C ALA A 1024 -8.51 4.72 -13.51
N VAL A 1025 -9.75 4.22 -13.64
CA VAL A 1025 -10.42 4.09 -14.95
C VAL A 1025 -10.64 5.45 -15.60
N TRP A 1026 -11.09 6.45 -14.84
CA TRP A 1026 -11.27 7.82 -15.38
C TRP A 1026 -9.96 8.44 -15.87
N VAL A 1027 -8.87 8.24 -15.13
CA VAL A 1027 -7.53 8.66 -15.57
C VAL A 1027 -7.16 7.97 -16.89
N GLY A 1028 -7.45 6.67 -17.03
CA GLY A 1028 -7.21 5.91 -18.26
C GLY A 1028 -8.08 6.38 -19.44
N VAL A 1029 -9.34 6.74 -19.18
CA VAL A 1029 -10.25 7.33 -20.18
C VAL A 1029 -9.75 8.71 -20.64
N ILE A 1030 -9.28 9.55 -19.70
CA ILE A 1030 -8.66 10.84 -20.02
C ILE A 1030 -7.41 10.63 -20.88
N ALA A 1031 -6.59 9.62 -20.54
CA ALA A 1031 -5.41 9.26 -21.30
C ALA A 1031 -5.74 8.81 -22.72
N LEU A 1032 -6.76 7.97 -22.86
CA LEU A 1032 -7.27 7.50 -24.13
C LEU A 1032 -7.76 8.65 -25.00
N ALA A 1033 -8.40 9.67 -24.41
CA ALA A 1033 -8.89 10.82 -25.18
C ALA A 1033 -7.75 11.56 -25.89
N GLY A 1034 -6.62 11.79 -25.20
CA GLY A 1034 -5.42 12.35 -25.82
C GLY A 1034 -4.88 11.47 -26.96
N LEU A 1035 -4.81 10.15 -26.74
CA LEU A 1035 -4.31 9.19 -27.74
C LEU A 1035 -5.20 9.10 -28.98
N ALA A 1036 -6.52 9.02 -28.81
CA ALA A 1036 -7.48 8.95 -29.92
C ALA A 1036 -7.46 10.21 -30.80
N VAL A 1037 -7.14 11.37 -30.21
CA VAL A 1037 -6.95 12.61 -30.94
C VAL A 1037 -5.64 12.59 -31.73
N GLU A 1038 -4.56 12.09 -31.13
CA GLU A 1038 -3.26 11.93 -31.79
C GLU A 1038 -3.32 11.00 -33.00
N THR A 1039 -3.85 9.78 -32.83
CA THR A 1039 -3.97 8.78 -33.92
C THR A 1039 -4.83 9.31 -35.07
N GLY A 1040 -5.91 10.03 -34.72
CA GLY A 1040 -6.74 10.75 -35.66
C GLY A 1040 -5.98 11.86 -36.41
N LEU A 1041 -5.13 12.63 -35.73
CA LEU A 1041 -4.36 13.74 -36.32
C LEU A 1041 -3.38 13.22 -37.38
N VAL A 1042 -2.69 12.11 -37.12
CA VAL A 1042 -1.78 11.46 -38.07
C VAL A 1042 -2.53 10.98 -39.33
N MET A 1043 -3.69 10.34 -39.15
CA MET A 1043 -4.52 9.90 -40.28
C MET A 1043 -4.99 11.09 -41.13
N LEU A 1044 -5.45 12.16 -40.49
CA LEU A 1044 -5.92 13.35 -41.18
C LEU A 1044 -4.78 14.06 -41.94
N LEU A 1045 -3.58 14.12 -41.36
CA LEU A 1045 -2.38 14.64 -42.02
C LEU A 1045 -2.08 13.86 -43.31
N TYR A 1046 -2.18 12.53 -43.27
CA TYR A 1046 -1.94 11.68 -44.44
C TYR A 1046 -2.97 11.85 -45.55
N LEU A 1047 -4.24 12.00 -45.20
CA LEU A 1047 -5.30 12.31 -46.15
C LEU A 1047 -5.10 13.69 -46.79
N GLU A 1048 -4.75 14.70 -45.99
CA GLU A 1048 -4.52 16.06 -46.49
C GLU A 1048 -3.27 16.15 -47.37
N ASN A 1049 -2.15 15.53 -46.98
CA ASN A 1049 -0.93 15.54 -47.80
C ASN A 1049 -1.15 14.81 -49.13
N SER A 1050 -1.99 13.78 -49.17
CA SER A 1050 -2.38 13.13 -50.43
C SER A 1050 -3.24 14.05 -51.29
N PHE A 1051 -4.24 14.70 -50.70
CA PHE A 1051 -5.14 15.64 -51.37
C PHE A 1051 -4.39 16.85 -51.96
N GLU A 1052 -3.53 17.50 -51.18
CA GLU A 1052 -2.75 18.66 -51.62
C GLU A 1052 -1.76 18.28 -52.72
N ARG A 1053 -1.07 17.14 -52.61
CA ARG A 1053 -0.19 16.65 -53.68
C ARG A 1053 -0.95 16.39 -54.99
N PHE A 1054 -2.13 15.74 -54.93
CA PHE A 1054 -2.97 15.56 -56.13
C PHE A 1054 -3.44 16.89 -56.70
N ARG A 1055 -3.62 17.92 -55.87
CA ARG A 1055 -3.93 19.29 -56.30
C ARG A 1055 -2.74 19.95 -57.00
N GLU A 1056 -1.55 19.89 -56.41
CA GLU A 1056 -0.31 20.48 -56.93
C GLU A 1056 0.13 19.80 -58.24
N GLU A 1057 -0.07 18.49 -58.36
CA GLU A 1057 0.21 17.73 -59.58
C GLU A 1057 -0.87 17.94 -60.68
N GLY A 1058 -1.89 18.77 -60.44
CA GLY A 1058 -2.95 19.07 -61.41
C GLY A 1058 -3.91 17.90 -61.70
N LYS A 1059 -3.89 16.86 -60.85
CA LYS A 1059 -4.66 15.61 -60.99
C LYS A 1059 -6.06 15.66 -60.36
N MET A 1060 -6.45 16.77 -59.74
CA MET A 1060 -7.70 16.86 -58.97
C MET A 1060 -8.77 17.66 -59.73
N ARG A 1061 -9.62 16.98 -60.52
CA ARG A 1061 -10.64 17.62 -61.38
C ARG A 1061 -12.06 17.17 -61.06
N ASN A 1062 -12.25 15.92 -60.67
CA ASN A 1062 -13.58 15.35 -60.42
C ASN A 1062 -13.65 14.58 -59.08
N ALA A 1063 -14.82 14.04 -58.76
CA ALA A 1063 -15.05 13.28 -57.53
C ALA A 1063 -14.34 11.92 -57.50
N ASP A 1064 -13.98 11.37 -58.66
CA ASP A 1064 -13.22 10.12 -58.78
C ASP A 1064 -11.73 10.35 -58.48
N ASP A 1065 -11.17 11.47 -58.92
CA ASP A 1065 -9.82 11.90 -58.57
C ASP A 1065 -9.69 12.10 -57.05
N LEU A 1066 -10.73 12.65 -56.39
CA LEU A 1066 -10.79 12.74 -54.94
C LEU A 1066 -10.81 11.36 -54.28
N TRP A 1067 -11.55 10.40 -54.85
CA TRP A 1067 -11.56 9.03 -54.34
C TRP A 1067 -10.17 8.41 -54.42
N HIS A 1068 -9.46 8.57 -55.54
CA HIS A 1068 -8.09 8.09 -55.69
C HIS A 1068 -7.11 8.78 -54.75
N ALA A 1069 -7.26 10.08 -54.50
CA ALA A 1069 -6.45 10.80 -53.52
C ALA A 1069 -6.68 10.29 -52.09
N VAL A 1070 -7.94 10.03 -51.72
CA VAL A 1070 -8.29 9.45 -50.41
C VAL A 1070 -7.79 8.01 -50.28
N HIS A 1071 -7.89 7.21 -51.36
CA HIS A 1071 -7.35 5.85 -51.39
C HIS A 1071 -5.83 5.82 -51.21
N ASP A 1072 -5.09 6.71 -51.89
CA ASP A 1072 -3.63 6.83 -51.69
C ASP A 1072 -3.29 7.29 -50.27
N GLY A 1073 -4.05 8.25 -49.73
CA GLY A 1073 -3.86 8.76 -48.36
C GLY A 1073 -4.21 7.75 -47.26
N ALA A 1074 -5.20 6.88 -47.48
CA ALA A 1074 -5.68 5.93 -46.49
C ALA A 1074 -5.04 4.54 -46.62
N VAL A 1075 -5.10 3.92 -47.80
CA VAL A 1075 -4.65 2.53 -48.00
C VAL A 1075 -3.14 2.47 -48.09
N ARG A 1076 -2.48 3.36 -48.84
CA ARG A 1076 -1.02 3.29 -48.99
C ARG A 1076 -0.28 3.74 -47.74
N ARG A 1077 -0.90 4.56 -46.88
CA ARG A 1077 -0.32 5.02 -45.61
C ARG A 1077 -0.86 4.28 -44.37
N ILE A 1078 -1.38 3.05 -44.54
CA ILE A 1078 -1.85 2.23 -43.41
C ILE A 1078 -0.71 1.76 -42.50
N ARG A 1079 0.47 1.45 -43.06
CA ARG A 1079 1.58 0.85 -42.29
C ARG A 1079 2.02 1.69 -41.09
N PRO A 1080 2.28 3.00 -41.21
CA PRO A 1080 2.74 3.80 -40.07
C PRO A 1080 1.65 3.92 -39.01
N LYS A 1081 0.39 4.01 -39.44
CA LYS A 1081 -0.75 4.06 -38.54
C LYS A 1081 -0.96 2.74 -37.77
N THR A 1082 -0.87 1.61 -38.46
CA THR A 1082 -0.93 0.30 -37.79
C THR A 1082 0.25 0.12 -36.86
N MET A 1083 1.45 0.54 -37.27
CA MET A 1083 2.65 0.40 -36.44
C MET A 1083 2.50 1.15 -35.13
N THR A 1084 2.11 2.43 -35.17
CA THR A 1084 1.98 3.30 -33.99
C THR A 1084 0.93 2.77 -33.02
N VAL A 1085 -0.26 2.45 -33.51
CA VAL A 1085 -1.32 1.86 -32.69
C VAL A 1085 -0.91 0.50 -32.14
N MET A 1086 -0.31 -0.39 -32.94
CA MET A 1086 0.11 -1.71 -32.45
C MET A 1086 1.21 -1.61 -31.42
N THR A 1087 2.16 -0.68 -31.58
CA THR A 1087 3.21 -0.44 -30.60
C THR A 1087 2.64 0.05 -29.28
N THR A 1088 1.70 1.00 -29.29
CA THR A 1088 1.02 1.44 -28.06
C THR A 1088 0.13 0.34 -27.47
N PHE A 1089 -0.64 -0.36 -28.29
CA PHE A 1089 -1.54 -1.43 -27.85
C PHE A 1089 -0.75 -2.58 -27.20
N ILE A 1090 0.24 -3.12 -27.91
CA ILE A 1090 1.07 -4.24 -27.42
C ILE A 1090 1.97 -3.75 -26.28
N GLY A 1091 2.42 -2.49 -26.29
CA GLY A 1091 3.16 -1.89 -25.18
C GLY A 1091 2.37 -1.82 -23.88
N LEU A 1092 1.04 -1.66 -23.92
CA LEU A 1092 0.19 -1.65 -22.72
C LEU A 1092 -0.26 -3.05 -22.27
N VAL A 1093 -0.06 -4.09 -23.10
CA VAL A 1093 -0.45 -5.48 -22.79
C VAL A 1093 0.25 -5.99 -21.52
N PRO A 1094 1.58 -5.91 -21.36
CA PRO A 1094 2.25 -6.32 -20.12
C PRO A 1094 1.63 -5.68 -18.87
N LEU A 1095 1.31 -4.39 -18.95
CA LEU A 1095 0.66 -3.66 -17.85
C LEU A 1095 -0.71 -4.19 -17.46
N MET A 1096 -1.49 -4.65 -18.44
CA MET A 1096 -2.83 -5.21 -18.20
C MET A 1096 -2.78 -6.62 -17.61
N TRP A 1097 -1.72 -7.39 -17.88
CA TRP A 1097 -1.53 -8.75 -17.36
C TRP A 1097 -0.58 -8.85 -16.18
N ALA A 1098 -0.01 -7.73 -15.74
CA ALA A 1098 0.83 -7.68 -14.55
C ALA A 1098 0.09 -8.30 -13.34
N SER A 1099 0.83 -9.12 -12.58
CA SER A 1099 0.36 -9.75 -11.36
C SER A 1099 1.30 -9.40 -10.21
N GLY A 1100 0.76 -8.98 -9.07
CA GLY A 1100 1.53 -8.62 -7.88
C GLY A 1100 1.06 -7.32 -7.24
N ALA A 1101 1.85 -6.84 -6.28
CA ALA A 1101 1.55 -5.64 -5.52
C ALA A 1101 1.39 -4.42 -6.45
N GLY A 1102 0.27 -3.70 -6.30
CA GLY A 1102 -0.04 -2.51 -7.09
C GLY A 1102 -0.56 -2.76 -8.51
N ALA A 1103 -0.59 -4.01 -8.98
CA ALA A 1103 -1.01 -4.33 -10.35
C ALA A 1103 -2.48 -3.93 -10.61
N ASP A 1104 -3.38 -4.10 -9.63
CA ASP A 1104 -4.83 -3.84 -9.80
C ASP A 1104 -5.15 -2.42 -10.25
N THR A 1105 -4.44 -1.43 -9.70
CA THR A 1105 -4.62 -0.05 -10.13
C THR A 1105 -4.12 0.14 -11.57
N MET A 1106 -2.98 -0.45 -11.92
CA MET A 1106 -2.41 -0.36 -13.26
C MET A 1106 -3.29 -1.05 -14.31
N ARG A 1107 -3.88 -2.21 -13.99
CA ARG A 1107 -4.81 -2.93 -14.88
C ARG A 1107 -6.06 -2.11 -15.17
N ARG A 1108 -6.66 -1.49 -14.14
CA ARG A 1108 -7.87 -0.64 -14.31
C ARG A 1108 -7.56 0.66 -15.05
N LEU A 1109 -6.34 1.15 -14.96
CA LEU A 1109 -5.85 2.30 -15.70
C LEU A 1109 -5.56 1.98 -17.19
N ALA A 1110 -4.97 0.81 -17.48
CA ALA A 1110 -4.60 0.39 -18.83
C ALA A 1110 -5.79 -0.15 -19.66
N ALA A 1111 -6.75 -0.83 -19.03
CA ALA A 1111 -7.91 -1.41 -19.71
C ALA A 1111 -8.67 -0.41 -20.62
N PRO A 1112 -9.12 0.78 -20.15
CA PRO A 1112 -9.82 1.72 -21.02
C PRO A 1112 -8.95 2.19 -22.20
N MET A 1113 -7.63 2.34 -22.01
CA MET A 1113 -6.72 2.71 -23.08
C MET A 1113 -6.62 1.62 -24.15
N ILE A 1114 -6.43 0.35 -23.76
CA ILE A 1114 -6.31 -0.79 -24.68
C ILE A 1114 -7.60 -0.99 -25.47
N GLY A 1115 -8.73 -1.08 -24.76
CA GLY A 1115 -10.04 -1.28 -25.37
C GLY A 1115 -10.39 -0.12 -26.31
N GLY A 1116 -10.18 1.10 -25.84
CA GLY A 1116 -10.48 2.29 -26.61
C GLY A 1116 -9.60 2.48 -27.83
N LEU A 1117 -8.29 2.22 -27.72
CA LEU A 1117 -7.34 2.30 -28.81
C LEU A 1117 -7.68 1.29 -29.93
N ALA A 1118 -8.09 0.07 -29.57
CA ALA A 1118 -8.52 -0.94 -30.54
C ALA A 1118 -9.73 -0.45 -31.35
N THR A 1119 -10.77 0.06 -30.68
CA THR A 1119 -11.95 0.59 -31.37
C THR A 1119 -11.67 1.87 -32.15
N ALA A 1120 -10.89 2.79 -31.59
CA ALA A 1120 -10.50 4.03 -32.24
C ALA A 1120 -9.72 3.73 -33.53
N PHE A 1121 -8.75 2.83 -33.49
CA PHE A 1121 -7.96 2.46 -34.67
C PHE A 1121 -8.82 1.92 -35.81
N VAL A 1122 -9.70 0.96 -35.52
CA VAL A 1122 -10.60 0.39 -36.53
C VAL A 1122 -11.52 1.48 -37.08
N LEU A 1123 -12.17 2.25 -36.21
CA LEU A 1123 -13.15 3.24 -36.63
C LEU A 1123 -12.52 4.42 -37.35
N GLU A 1124 -11.32 4.85 -36.99
CA GLU A 1124 -10.62 5.89 -37.71
C GLU A 1124 -10.20 5.44 -39.12
N LEU A 1125 -9.79 4.18 -39.30
CA LEU A 1125 -9.52 3.65 -40.64
C LEU A 1125 -10.80 3.68 -41.50
N LEU A 1126 -11.96 3.35 -40.94
CA LEU A 1126 -13.20 3.25 -41.70
C LEU A 1126 -13.90 4.61 -41.89
N LEU A 1127 -14.01 5.42 -40.84
CA LEU A 1127 -14.82 6.64 -40.82
C LEU A 1127 -14.08 7.87 -41.33
N TYR A 1128 -12.80 8.05 -41.00
CA TYR A 1128 -12.09 9.28 -41.40
C TYR A 1128 -12.04 9.47 -42.91
N PRO A 1129 -11.73 8.44 -43.73
CA PRO A 1129 -11.72 8.60 -45.18
C PRO A 1129 -13.11 8.95 -45.73
N VAL A 1130 -14.17 8.36 -45.18
CA VAL A 1130 -15.56 8.64 -45.59
C VAL A 1130 -15.95 10.08 -45.28
N ILE A 1131 -15.72 10.51 -44.03
CA ILE A 1131 -16.06 11.86 -43.58
C ILE A 1131 -15.25 12.89 -44.39
N PHE A 1132 -13.94 12.64 -44.55
CA PHE A 1132 -13.05 13.52 -45.32
C PHE A 1132 -13.49 13.62 -46.79
N TYR A 1133 -13.81 12.49 -47.43
CA TYR A 1133 -14.33 12.46 -48.80
C TYR A 1133 -15.64 13.24 -48.93
N MET A 1134 -16.60 13.01 -48.02
CA MET A 1134 -17.88 13.74 -48.04
C MET A 1134 -17.67 15.25 -47.92
N VAL A 1135 -16.88 15.68 -46.96
CA VAL A 1135 -16.58 17.10 -46.71
C VAL A 1135 -15.90 17.75 -47.92
N LYS A 1136 -14.84 17.15 -48.46
CA LYS A 1136 -14.10 17.73 -49.60
C LYS A 1136 -14.88 17.64 -50.91
N SER A 1137 -15.74 16.64 -51.08
CA SER A 1137 -16.61 16.51 -52.27
C SER A 1137 -17.63 17.65 -52.37
N VAL A 1138 -18.17 18.11 -51.24
CA VAL A 1138 -19.07 19.28 -51.19
C VAL A 1138 -18.31 20.55 -51.57
N ALA A 1139 -17.07 20.72 -51.09
CA ALA A 1139 -16.23 21.86 -51.45
C ALA A 1139 -15.87 21.91 -52.95
N LEU A 1140 -15.67 20.74 -53.59
CA LEU A 1140 -15.41 20.65 -55.04
C LEU A 1140 -16.68 20.96 -55.87
N ARG A 1141 -17.86 20.51 -55.43
CA ARG A 1141 -19.14 20.83 -56.10
C ARG A 1141 -19.49 22.31 -56.06
N GLY A 1142 -19.18 23.01 -54.96
CA GLY A 1142 -19.42 24.45 -54.82
C GLY A 1142 -18.58 25.34 -55.75
N ARG A 1143 -17.44 24.84 -56.26
CA ARG A 1143 -16.59 25.55 -57.24
C ARG A 1143 -16.98 25.29 -58.69
N SER A 1144 -17.61 24.15 -58.98
CA SER A 1144 -18.05 23.82 -60.34
C SER A 1144 -19.29 24.62 -60.81
N GLY A 1145 -20.00 25.29 -59.89
CA GLY A 1145 -21.17 26.13 -60.20
C GLY A 1145 -20.88 27.63 -60.33
N ARG A 1146 -19.60 28.04 -60.42
CA ARG A 1146 -19.20 29.46 -60.49
C ARG A 1146 -18.34 29.81 -61.72
N ASN A 1147 -18.33 28.94 -62.73
CA ASN A 1147 -17.84 29.27 -64.07
C ASN A 1147 -19.02 29.43 -65.03
#